data_AF-A0A948VQA8-F1
#
_entry.id   AF-A0A948VQA8-F1
#
_cell.length_a   1.000
_cell.length_b   1.000
_cell.length_c   1.000
_cell.angle_alpha   90.00
_cell.angle_beta   90.00
_cell.angle_gamma   90.00
#
_symmetry.space_group_name_H-M   'P 1'
#
loop_
_entity.id
_entity.type
_entity.pdbx_description
1 polymer ?
#
loop_
_entity_poly.entity_id
_entity_poly.type
_entity_poly.pdbx_seq_one_letter_code
_entity_poly.pdbx_strand_id
1 'polypeptide(L)'
;MYTSETSVIRPWFEGKPYLEGKGLDLGCGGDVICPNAEGFDMPVPYANTGTDFILHGGDARNLQRFPDCSYDFIYSSHLLEDFTNTSEILEEWTRVVKPGGYIALYLPDEEVYRKHCDETGHPYNTAHQIPMSIDWMRNAAKDLMLKEIESERHSTYSFVFIFQKLKTGMHSGDMGDVIYGIPTYRKLNIEGLILNPTPLYLTKMGVTECNLLKPLLESQGFKVRIEACSQCPTGVINLDAFRTTGQNLSDEHLMYAQAYAQGTSVEEEPFLKGTGNAYLFMERYTIIINRSLRYWNYTVDYRKVIGDFKDDPTVNLIFVGLKEEYLQFLHTFDFSEDEIRYKSTSDLKELADYIQGADLFIGNQSIAYAIAEGLGVKRMLEVCPWVPNTMLHEPPDNVTYLLDDHKYQSEVKPRAPAHDPTSSLLYCTGWVNNDDLVNRYFRWIKYYWGIKKSLGISDIAIVDDGSPTEWVFKLADRIKKEIPGLKLQLCPVDEHNPTGSLQYRFAENTIYWFRFKENLGRPAYTIVPGWWRSFSYGGILGGIYNFRRIIFIESDCYILTPDCAFFIASNFSRWASLYAYKKGYLEASIQVLGEPSNYEKLHEYFRRGRPFWYKNNLHDNVYAPEFVLQNKIHEINKSFKGDRYGDDMFDEVPMDADYICNVHDIEPTKAWQVNWKLKKATIDSLIANGYSRLTHLKEEYHQQLVESIYTQFGVKPLTRTEPVPDAVKLTEVFDGIPTREPYNDDGKDIGDYYGEMNFDGTNLTYTIGVLLHRLHREFLDKLMSDFSGFRQADGTYALYNRTVRFLEGQIKEWDDMDRRQQDTYLRDAEKLSLVLINKFVEGL
;
A
#
# COMPACT_ATOMS: atom_id res chain seq x y z
N MET A 1 -52.21 -7.07 33.09
CA MET A 1 -50.78 -7.30 33.35
C MET A 1 -50.03 -6.44 32.36
N TYR A 2 -48.99 -5.74 32.81
CA TYR A 2 -48.09 -5.04 31.89
C TYR A 2 -47.38 -6.10 31.03
N THR A 3 -47.27 -5.85 29.73
CA THR A 3 -46.47 -6.69 28.83
C THR A 3 -45.01 -6.61 29.28
N SER A 4 -44.37 -7.75 29.57
CA SER A 4 -42.96 -7.81 29.94
C SER A 4 -42.08 -7.47 28.73
N GLU A 5 -40.92 -6.86 28.97
CA GLU A 5 -39.90 -6.65 27.93
C GLU A 5 -39.40 -7.98 27.35
N THR A 6 -39.30 -9.02 28.18
CA THR A 6 -39.01 -10.40 27.76
C THR A 6 -39.99 -10.90 26.70
N SER A 7 -41.30 -10.67 26.86
CA SER A 7 -42.30 -11.10 25.88
C SER A 7 -42.20 -10.35 24.55
N VAL A 8 -41.72 -9.09 24.57
CA VAL A 8 -41.52 -8.27 23.37
C VAL A 8 -40.37 -8.81 22.53
N ILE A 9 -39.27 -9.22 23.16
CA ILE A 9 -38.09 -9.71 22.45
C ILE A 9 -38.13 -11.21 22.15
N ARG A 10 -38.94 -12.01 22.86
CA ARG A 10 -39.03 -13.47 22.65
C ARG A 10 -39.15 -13.90 21.17
N PRO A 11 -39.99 -13.29 20.32
CA PRO A 11 -40.09 -13.66 18.91
C PRO A 11 -38.79 -13.48 18.11
N TRP A 12 -37.93 -12.53 18.52
CA TRP A 12 -36.65 -12.29 17.86
C TRP A 12 -35.66 -13.43 18.04
N PHE A 13 -35.74 -14.13 19.18
CA PHE A 13 -34.91 -15.30 19.47
C PHE A 13 -35.41 -16.58 18.78
N GLU A 14 -36.62 -16.58 18.22
CA GLU A 14 -37.15 -17.77 17.53
C GLU A 14 -36.28 -18.16 16.34
N GLY A 15 -35.79 -19.41 16.34
CA GLY A 15 -34.91 -19.92 15.29
C GLY A 15 -33.44 -19.48 15.38
N LYS A 16 -33.06 -18.70 16.40
CA LYS A 16 -31.66 -18.35 16.67
C LYS A 16 -31.02 -19.32 17.66
N PRO A 17 -29.72 -19.63 17.54
CA PRO A 17 -29.07 -20.66 18.37
C PRO A 17 -28.71 -20.19 19.78
N TYR A 18 -28.93 -18.92 20.12
CA TYR A 18 -28.38 -18.30 21.33
C TYR A 18 -29.01 -18.78 22.64
N LEU A 19 -30.22 -19.33 22.59
CA LEU A 19 -30.97 -19.81 23.76
C LEU A 19 -31.12 -21.35 23.76
N GLU A 20 -30.20 -22.06 23.09
CA GLU A 20 -30.18 -23.52 23.07
C GLU A 20 -29.44 -24.10 24.29
N GLY A 21 -29.90 -25.25 24.82
CA GLY A 21 -29.29 -25.92 25.97
C GLY A 21 -29.83 -25.48 27.33
N LYS A 22 -29.04 -25.62 28.40
CA LYS A 22 -29.46 -25.23 29.75
C LYS A 22 -29.27 -23.73 29.98
N GLY A 23 -30.35 -22.99 30.20
CA GLY A 23 -30.34 -21.54 30.39
C GLY A 23 -30.50 -21.07 31.84
N LEU A 24 -30.04 -19.86 32.13
CA LEU A 24 -30.37 -19.11 33.34
C LEU A 24 -30.91 -17.72 32.94
N ASP A 25 -32.13 -17.40 33.36
CA ASP A 25 -32.79 -16.13 33.08
C ASP A 25 -32.74 -15.22 34.31
N LEU A 26 -31.92 -14.17 34.24
CA LEU A 26 -31.61 -13.26 35.35
C LEU A 26 -32.54 -12.04 35.31
N GLY A 27 -33.30 -11.84 36.40
CA GLY A 27 -34.27 -10.75 36.52
C GLY A 27 -35.58 -11.04 35.78
N CYS A 28 -36.00 -12.30 35.75
CA CYS A 28 -37.11 -12.74 34.90
C CYS A 28 -38.47 -12.11 35.25
N GLY A 29 -38.67 -11.55 36.45
CA GLY A 29 -39.93 -10.90 36.85
C GLY A 29 -41.18 -11.80 36.77
N GLY A 30 -40.98 -13.12 36.76
CA GLY A 30 -42.04 -14.12 36.57
C GLY A 30 -42.43 -14.38 35.11
N ASP A 31 -41.69 -13.89 34.11
CA ASP A 31 -41.87 -14.24 32.69
C ASP A 31 -40.54 -14.74 32.11
N VAL A 32 -40.35 -16.06 32.10
CA VAL A 32 -39.09 -16.68 31.68
C VAL A 32 -38.98 -16.68 30.15
N ILE A 33 -37.80 -16.40 29.60
CA ILE A 33 -37.58 -16.24 28.17
C ILE A 33 -37.95 -17.49 27.37
N CYS A 34 -37.57 -18.67 27.85
CA CYS A 34 -37.84 -19.95 27.20
C CYS A 34 -37.94 -21.13 28.20
N PRO A 35 -38.60 -22.25 27.83
CA PRO A 35 -38.86 -23.36 28.76
C PRO A 35 -37.62 -24.07 29.31
N ASN A 36 -36.48 -23.97 28.62
CA ASN A 36 -35.20 -24.56 29.00
C ASN A 36 -34.32 -23.64 29.86
N ALA A 37 -34.79 -22.42 30.17
CA ALA A 37 -34.14 -21.52 31.11
C ALA A 37 -34.71 -21.68 32.53
N GLU A 38 -33.82 -21.66 33.52
CA GLU A 38 -34.19 -21.57 34.93
C GLU A 38 -34.37 -20.09 35.31
N GLY A 39 -35.55 -19.70 35.81
CA GLY A 39 -35.81 -18.33 36.26
C GLY A 39 -35.07 -18.00 37.56
N PHE A 40 -34.39 -16.85 37.59
CA PHE A 40 -33.67 -16.31 38.74
C PHE A 40 -34.06 -14.86 38.98
N ASP A 41 -34.42 -14.52 40.21
CA ASP A 41 -34.74 -13.16 40.61
C ASP A 41 -34.57 -13.01 42.14
N MET A 42 -34.74 -11.80 42.66
CA MET A 42 -34.83 -11.57 44.08
C MET A 42 -36.00 -12.39 44.68
N PRO A 43 -35.89 -12.89 45.93
CA PRO A 43 -36.99 -13.61 46.58
C PRO A 43 -38.31 -12.83 46.62
N VAL A 44 -38.22 -11.50 46.59
CA VAL A 44 -39.32 -10.58 46.31
C VAL A 44 -38.90 -9.74 45.10
N PRO A 45 -39.33 -10.11 43.88
CA PRO A 45 -38.98 -9.39 42.66
C PRO A 45 -39.48 -7.93 42.71
N TYR A 46 -38.70 -7.02 42.13
CA TYR A 46 -39.11 -5.62 41.97
C TYR A 46 -40.26 -5.49 40.96
N ALA A 47 -40.18 -6.25 39.86
CA ALA A 47 -41.20 -6.33 38.84
C ALA A 47 -41.91 -7.69 38.88
N ASN A 48 -43.24 -7.70 38.77
CA ASN A 48 -44.04 -8.92 38.70
C ASN A 48 -44.88 -8.87 37.41
N THR A 49 -44.25 -9.26 36.30
CA THR A 49 -44.74 -9.10 34.93
C THR A 49 -45.30 -10.39 34.33
N GLY A 50 -45.02 -11.55 34.93
CA GLY A 50 -45.60 -12.83 34.53
C GLY A 50 -46.07 -13.70 35.71
N THR A 51 -46.33 -14.99 35.43
CA THR A 51 -46.83 -15.97 36.41
C THR A 51 -45.96 -17.21 36.55
N ASP A 52 -44.81 -17.23 35.88
CA ASP A 52 -43.88 -18.35 35.90
C ASP A 52 -43.22 -18.49 37.27
N PHE A 53 -42.89 -19.73 37.61
CA PHE A 53 -42.23 -20.04 38.86
C PHE A 53 -40.76 -19.64 38.82
N ILE A 54 -40.37 -18.70 39.70
CA ILE A 54 -38.98 -18.32 39.90
C ILE A 54 -38.28 -19.43 40.67
N LEU A 55 -37.48 -20.23 39.97
CA LEU A 55 -36.83 -21.40 40.53
C LEU A 55 -35.78 -21.03 41.59
N HIS A 56 -35.09 -19.91 41.38
CA HIS A 56 -33.97 -19.48 42.21
C HIS A 56 -34.15 -18.06 42.73
N GLY A 57 -34.17 -17.92 44.06
CA GLY A 57 -34.14 -16.61 44.73
C GLY A 57 -32.71 -16.13 45.03
N GLY A 58 -32.31 -14.95 44.58
CA GLY A 58 -31.00 -14.36 44.86
C GLY A 58 -30.72 -13.02 44.17
N ASP A 59 -29.55 -12.46 44.44
CA ASP A 59 -29.06 -11.21 43.86
C ASP A 59 -28.20 -11.52 42.63
N ALA A 60 -28.52 -10.93 41.47
CA ALA A 60 -27.83 -11.20 40.21
C ALA A 60 -26.36 -10.76 40.20
N ARG A 61 -25.91 -9.98 41.21
CA ARG A 61 -24.49 -9.65 41.43
C ARG A 61 -23.67 -10.84 41.98
N ASN A 62 -24.33 -11.88 42.49
CA ASN A 62 -23.67 -13.03 43.10
C ASN A 62 -24.33 -14.35 42.67
N LEU A 63 -23.65 -15.07 41.80
CA LEU A 63 -24.06 -16.37 41.27
C LEU A 63 -23.21 -17.52 41.86
N GLN A 64 -22.53 -17.33 42.99
CA GLN A 64 -21.61 -18.33 43.58
C GLN A 64 -22.25 -19.69 43.88
N ARG A 65 -23.57 -19.74 44.05
CA ARG A 65 -24.31 -21.01 44.21
C ARG A 65 -24.32 -21.88 42.95
N PHE A 66 -24.09 -21.25 41.79
CA PHE A 66 -24.02 -21.92 40.51
C PHE A 66 -22.55 -22.24 40.20
N PRO A 67 -22.23 -23.52 39.90
CA PRO A 67 -20.88 -23.91 39.52
C PRO A 67 -20.41 -23.17 38.26
N ASP A 68 -19.10 -22.98 38.14
CA ASP A 68 -18.48 -22.48 36.91
C ASP A 68 -18.87 -23.36 35.72
N CYS A 69 -19.06 -22.75 34.55
CA CYS A 69 -19.33 -23.47 33.30
C CYS A 69 -20.50 -24.48 33.39
N SER A 70 -21.58 -24.12 34.09
CA SER A 70 -22.75 -24.99 34.31
C SER A 70 -23.92 -24.70 33.35
N TYR A 71 -23.97 -23.53 32.71
CA TYR A 71 -25.03 -23.11 31.80
C TYR A 71 -24.53 -22.94 30.37
N ASP A 72 -25.38 -23.29 29.39
CA ASP A 72 -25.11 -23.09 27.96
C ASP A 72 -25.39 -21.64 27.54
N PHE A 73 -26.33 -20.97 28.22
CA PHE A 73 -26.53 -19.54 28.06
C PHE A 73 -27.05 -18.85 29.34
N ILE A 74 -26.81 -17.55 29.42
CA ILE A 74 -27.53 -16.61 30.28
C ILE A 74 -28.38 -15.71 29.41
N TYR A 75 -29.58 -15.41 29.88
CA TYR A 75 -30.41 -14.33 29.36
C TYR A 75 -30.69 -13.31 30.46
N SER A 76 -30.76 -12.03 30.10
CA SER A 76 -31.29 -10.99 30.98
C SER A 76 -31.93 -9.86 30.18
N SER A 77 -33.07 -9.39 30.65
CA SER A 77 -33.81 -8.27 30.07
C SER A 77 -33.95 -7.16 31.10
N HIS A 78 -33.51 -5.96 30.75
CA HIS A 78 -33.75 -4.74 31.52
C HIS A 78 -33.39 -4.86 33.01
N LEU A 79 -32.18 -5.36 33.28
CA LEU A 79 -31.65 -5.56 34.63
C LEU A 79 -30.28 -4.92 34.80
N LEU A 80 -29.40 -5.05 33.81
CA LEU A 80 -28.00 -4.68 33.94
C LEU A 80 -27.81 -3.15 34.08
N GLU A 81 -28.74 -2.36 33.56
CA GLU A 81 -28.79 -0.89 33.69
C GLU A 81 -29.05 -0.40 35.12
N ASP A 82 -29.57 -1.27 36.00
CA ASP A 82 -29.80 -0.95 37.41
C ASP A 82 -28.51 -1.04 38.25
N PHE A 83 -27.41 -1.52 37.65
CA PHE A 83 -26.14 -1.71 38.35
C PHE A 83 -25.04 -0.76 37.86
N THR A 84 -24.29 -0.20 38.81
CA THR A 84 -23.12 0.64 38.51
C THR A 84 -21.88 -0.18 38.11
N ASN A 85 -21.75 -1.42 38.59
CA ASN A 85 -20.56 -2.27 38.43
C ASN A 85 -20.72 -3.30 37.29
N THR A 86 -21.10 -2.83 36.09
CA THR A 86 -21.43 -3.69 34.94
C THR A 86 -20.34 -4.73 34.63
N SER A 87 -19.06 -4.35 34.62
CA SER A 87 -17.96 -5.26 34.27
C SER A 87 -17.79 -6.44 35.24
N GLU A 88 -17.88 -6.19 36.55
CA GLU A 88 -17.77 -7.24 37.58
C GLU A 88 -18.95 -8.22 37.50
N ILE A 89 -20.14 -7.70 37.22
CA ILE A 89 -21.36 -8.50 37.07
C ILE A 89 -21.28 -9.35 35.81
N LEU A 90 -20.84 -8.77 34.69
CA LEU A 90 -20.61 -9.53 33.46
C LEU A 90 -19.53 -10.60 33.62
N GLU A 91 -18.48 -10.35 34.42
CA GLU A 91 -17.48 -11.37 34.74
C GLU A 91 -18.10 -12.54 35.51
N GLU A 92 -18.92 -12.26 36.53
CA GLU A 92 -19.64 -13.28 37.30
C GLU A 92 -20.65 -14.07 36.44
N TRP A 93 -21.36 -13.39 35.54
CA TRP A 93 -22.27 -14.05 34.59
C TRP A 93 -21.48 -14.91 33.61
N THR A 94 -20.35 -14.42 33.10
CA THR A 94 -19.45 -15.18 32.23
C THR A 94 -18.89 -16.42 32.92
N ARG A 95 -18.61 -16.37 34.23
CA ARG A 95 -18.07 -17.50 35.00
C ARG A 95 -18.94 -18.75 34.89
N VAL A 96 -20.25 -18.62 35.03
CA VAL A 96 -21.18 -19.77 35.04
C VAL A 96 -21.54 -20.28 33.64
N VAL A 97 -21.27 -19.50 32.60
CA VAL A 97 -21.49 -19.90 31.19
C VAL A 97 -20.36 -20.82 30.72
N LYS A 98 -20.67 -21.86 29.95
CA LYS A 98 -19.68 -22.78 29.35
C LYS A 98 -18.87 -22.07 28.24
N PRO A 99 -17.63 -22.48 27.98
CA PRO A 99 -16.93 -22.06 26.77
C PRO A 99 -17.76 -22.36 25.52
N GLY A 100 -17.91 -21.37 24.64
CA GLY A 100 -18.79 -21.42 23.46
C GLY A 100 -20.27 -21.07 23.74
N GLY A 101 -20.68 -20.96 25.01
CA GLY A 101 -22.01 -20.55 25.42
C GLY A 101 -22.25 -19.04 25.30
N TYR A 102 -23.51 -18.62 25.46
CA TYR A 102 -23.94 -17.26 25.16
C TYR A 102 -24.36 -16.45 26.39
N ILE A 103 -24.17 -15.13 26.32
CA ILE A 103 -24.80 -14.16 27.21
C ILE A 103 -25.65 -13.26 26.32
N ALA A 104 -26.97 -13.44 26.42
CA ALA A 104 -27.96 -12.72 25.64
C ALA A 104 -28.60 -11.62 26.48
N LEU A 105 -28.44 -10.37 26.07
CA LEU A 105 -28.89 -9.21 26.82
C LEU A 105 -29.87 -8.40 26.00
N TYR A 106 -30.98 -8.00 26.62
CA TYR A 106 -31.93 -7.05 26.06
C TYR A 106 -32.00 -5.84 26.99
N LEU A 107 -31.44 -4.70 26.56
CA LEU A 107 -31.12 -3.57 27.42
C LEU A 107 -31.64 -2.25 26.84
N PRO A 108 -31.95 -1.25 27.67
CA PRO A 108 -32.32 0.07 27.20
C PRO A 108 -31.10 0.85 26.71
N ASP A 109 -31.28 1.59 25.63
CA ASP A 109 -30.48 2.76 25.30
C ASP A 109 -30.99 3.93 26.14
N GLU A 110 -30.19 4.35 27.11
CA GLU A 110 -30.60 5.28 28.15
C GLU A 110 -30.97 6.67 27.60
N GLU A 111 -30.25 7.15 26.59
CA GLU A 111 -30.53 8.45 25.98
C GLU A 111 -31.86 8.42 25.21
N VAL A 112 -32.08 7.35 24.44
CA VAL A 112 -33.32 7.18 23.68
C VAL A 112 -34.51 6.92 24.59
N TYR A 113 -34.31 6.19 25.69
CA TYR A 113 -35.34 5.97 26.70
C TYR A 113 -35.78 7.28 27.37
N ARG A 114 -34.84 8.13 27.80
CA ARG A 114 -35.16 9.45 28.37
C ARG A 114 -35.98 10.30 27.40
N LYS A 115 -35.54 10.37 26.15
CA LYS A 115 -36.25 11.10 25.09
C LYS A 115 -37.67 10.56 24.90
N HIS A 116 -37.84 9.23 24.90
CA HIS A 116 -39.15 8.61 24.81
C HIS A 116 -40.05 8.97 26.00
N CYS A 117 -39.53 8.98 27.23
CA CYS A 117 -40.27 9.43 28.42
C CYS A 117 -40.72 10.90 28.29
N ASP A 118 -39.81 11.78 27.85
CA ASP A 118 -40.11 13.20 27.65
C ASP A 118 -41.18 13.42 26.59
N GLU A 119 -41.11 12.68 25.46
CA GLU A 119 -42.07 12.79 24.35
C GLU A 119 -43.45 12.22 24.67
N THR A 120 -43.51 11.15 25.47
CA THR A 120 -44.78 10.46 25.79
C THR A 120 -45.41 10.92 27.11
N GLY A 121 -44.67 11.66 27.93
CA GLY A 121 -45.06 12.00 29.31
C GLY A 121 -45.01 10.81 30.27
N HIS A 122 -44.40 9.69 29.87
CA HIS A 122 -44.21 8.53 30.73
C HIS A 122 -43.19 8.86 31.84
N PRO A 123 -43.48 8.54 33.13
CA PRO A 123 -42.52 8.77 34.20
C PRO A 123 -41.21 8.03 33.95
N TYR A 124 -40.09 8.73 34.14
CA TYR A 124 -38.76 8.16 34.02
C TYR A 124 -38.47 7.13 35.13
N ASN A 125 -37.86 6.00 34.76
CA ASN A 125 -37.48 4.96 35.72
C ASN A 125 -36.19 5.37 36.47
N THR A 126 -36.33 5.72 37.75
CA THR A 126 -35.20 6.14 38.59
C THR A 126 -34.26 4.99 39.00
N ALA A 127 -34.60 3.74 38.67
CA ALA A 127 -33.74 2.60 38.94
C ALA A 127 -32.50 2.55 38.02
N HIS A 128 -32.59 3.08 36.79
CA HIS A 128 -31.44 3.11 35.87
C HIS A 128 -30.30 3.95 36.47
N GLN A 129 -29.16 3.32 36.70
CA GLN A 129 -28.00 3.94 37.37
C GLN A 129 -26.91 4.38 36.40
N ILE A 130 -26.95 3.91 35.14
CA ILE A 130 -25.87 4.10 34.18
C ILE A 130 -26.39 4.56 32.80
N PRO A 131 -25.56 5.29 32.02
CA PRO A 131 -25.90 5.72 30.66
C PRO A 131 -25.73 4.55 29.67
N MET A 132 -26.54 3.51 29.85
CA MET A 132 -26.48 2.26 29.09
C MET A 132 -26.61 2.52 27.59
N SER A 133 -25.71 1.91 26.82
CA SER A 133 -25.68 1.95 25.36
C SER A 133 -24.86 0.77 24.82
N ILE A 134 -24.90 0.55 23.50
CA ILE A 134 -24.06 -0.45 22.83
C ILE A 134 -22.56 -0.20 23.13
N ASP A 135 -22.10 1.06 23.07
CA ASP A 135 -20.70 1.39 23.32
C ASP A 135 -20.31 1.22 24.79
N TRP A 136 -21.24 1.49 25.72
CA TRP A 136 -21.05 1.17 27.14
C TRP A 136 -20.80 -0.33 27.33
N MET A 137 -21.61 -1.18 26.70
CA MET A 137 -21.48 -2.64 26.78
C MET A 137 -20.16 -3.14 26.20
N ARG A 138 -19.73 -2.60 25.06
CA ARG A 138 -18.40 -2.91 24.49
C ARG A 138 -17.28 -2.58 25.45
N ASN A 139 -17.31 -1.40 26.07
CA ASN A 139 -16.30 -1.00 27.04
C ASN A 139 -16.37 -1.85 28.33
N ALA A 140 -17.56 -2.21 28.80
CA ALA A 140 -17.73 -3.04 29.99
C ALA A 140 -17.17 -4.47 29.80
N ALA A 141 -17.28 -5.03 28.59
CA ALA A 141 -16.82 -6.37 28.25
C ALA A 141 -15.40 -6.44 27.66
N LYS A 142 -14.71 -5.31 27.48
CA LYS A 142 -13.44 -5.23 26.73
C LYS A 142 -12.37 -6.19 27.24
N ASP A 143 -12.25 -6.32 28.57
CA ASP A 143 -11.22 -7.13 29.24
C ASP A 143 -11.68 -8.55 29.57
N LEU A 144 -12.94 -8.89 29.27
CA LEU A 144 -13.51 -10.22 29.50
C LEU A 144 -13.22 -11.17 28.33
N MET A 145 -13.18 -12.48 28.57
CA MET A 145 -13.02 -13.50 27.51
C MET A 145 -14.32 -13.73 26.74
N LEU A 146 -14.89 -12.65 26.21
CA LEU A 146 -16.12 -12.59 25.44
C LEU A 146 -15.87 -12.02 24.05
N LYS A 147 -16.68 -12.49 23.10
CA LYS A 147 -16.77 -12.02 21.71
C LYS A 147 -18.18 -11.52 21.43
N GLU A 148 -18.30 -10.32 20.89
CA GLU A 148 -19.56 -9.79 20.37
C GLU A 148 -19.95 -10.57 19.11
N ILE A 149 -21.16 -11.14 19.11
CA ILE A 149 -21.72 -11.89 17.97
C ILE A 149 -22.73 -11.02 17.23
N GLU A 150 -23.60 -10.34 17.96
CA GLU A 150 -24.67 -9.53 17.39
C GLU A 150 -25.02 -8.39 18.35
N SER A 151 -25.17 -7.17 17.82
CA SER A 151 -25.68 -6.02 18.57
C SER A 151 -26.58 -5.18 17.66
N GLU A 152 -27.85 -5.00 18.01
CA GLU A 152 -28.78 -4.20 17.20
C GLU A 152 -29.89 -3.56 18.03
N ARG A 153 -30.40 -2.43 17.53
CA ARG A 153 -31.62 -1.83 18.09
C ARG A 153 -32.82 -2.69 17.67
N HIS A 154 -33.62 -3.10 18.65
CA HIS A 154 -34.77 -3.95 18.41
C HIS A 154 -36.11 -3.21 18.60
N SER A 155 -36.20 -2.33 19.60
CA SER A 155 -37.40 -1.55 19.88
C SER A 155 -37.14 -0.04 19.85
N THR A 156 -38.12 0.77 20.21
CA THR A 156 -38.03 2.23 20.27
C THR A 156 -36.79 2.68 21.03
N TYR A 157 -36.55 2.09 22.22
CA TYR A 157 -35.43 2.45 23.08
C TYR A 157 -34.54 1.28 23.45
N SER A 158 -34.88 0.02 23.15
CA SER A 158 -34.06 -1.13 23.57
C SER A 158 -33.22 -1.72 22.44
N PHE A 159 -32.09 -2.29 22.81
CA PHE A 159 -31.18 -3.02 21.93
C PHE A 159 -30.93 -4.44 22.46
N VAL A 160 -30.63 -5.35 21.55
CA VAL A 160 -30.13 -6.68 21.86
C VAL A 160 -28.62 -6.68 21.76
N PHE A 161 -27.96 -7.39 22.67
CA PHE A 161 -26.53 -7.62 22.65
C PHE A 161 -26.22 -9.08 22.97
N ILE A 162 -25.54 -9.77 22.05
CA ILE A 162 -25.18 -11.18 22.19
C ILE A 162 -23.67 -11.29 22.31
N PHE A 163 -23.20 -11.78 23.45
CA PHE A 163 -21.83 -12.23 23.64
C PHE A 163 -21.73 -13.75 23.57
N GLN A 164 -20.62 -14.26 23.05
CA GLN A 164 -20.20 -15.65 23.21
C GLN A 164 -18.96 -15.72 24.10
N LYS A 165 -18.94 -16.66 25.05
CA LYS A 165 -17.76 -16.95 25.86
C LYS A 165 -16.71 -17.67 25.03
N LEU A 166 -15.50 -17.11 24.97
CA LEU A 166 -14.40 -17.67 24.20
C LEU A 166 -13.94 -19.01 24.77
N LYS A 167 -13.49 -19.90 23.88
CA LYS A 167 -12.68 -21.05 24.28
C LYS A 167 -11.29 -20.57 24.65
N THR A 168 -10.89 -20.77 25.90
CA THR A 168 -9.70 -20.16 26.49
C THR A 168 -8.69 -21.20 26.94
N GLY A 169 -7.41 -20.94 26.69
CA GLY A 169 -6.28 -21.69 27.26
C GLY A 169 -5.48 -20.85 28.23
N MET A 170 -4.81 -21.50 29.20
CA MET A 170 -3.89 -20.86 30.14
C MET A 170 -2.49 -21.44 29.99
N HIS A 171 -1.48 -20.58 29.90
CA HIS A 171 -0.08 -20.97 29.75
C HIS A 171 0.82 -20.23 30.76
N SER A 172 1.74 -20.94 31.42
CA SER A 172 2.67 -20.39 32.42
C SER A 172 4.15 -20.58 32.09
N GLY A 173 4.49 -21.26 30.99
CA GLY A 173 5.88 -21.41 30.54
C GLY A 173 6.58 -20.10 30.14
N ASP A 174 7.82 -20.21 29.67
CA ASP A 174 8.62 -19.08 29.18
C ASP A 174 8.08 -18.59 27.82
N MET A 175 8.48 -17.41 27.35
CA MET A 175 7.94 -16.79 26.12
C MET A 175 8.05 -17.71 24.90
N GLY A 176 9.15 -18.46 24.77
CA GLY A 176 9.35 -19.40 23.67
C GLY A 176 8.36 -20.57 23.67
N ASP A 177 8.01 -21.08 24.86
CA ASP A 177 6.99 -22.12 24.99
C ASP A 177 5.64 -21.63 24.45
N VAL A 178 5.28 -20.38 24.78
CA VAL A 178 4.01 -19.80 24.34
C VAL A 178 3.96 -19.68 22.81
N ILE A 179 5.05 -19.24 22.18
CA ILE A 179 5.16 -19.13 20.72
C ILE A 179 5.02 -20.51 20.06
N TYR A 180 5.77 -21.51 20.51
CA TYR A 180 5.67 -22.88 19.96
C TYR A 180 4.33 -23.57 20.26
N GLY A 181 3.55 -23.06 21.22
CA GLY A 181 2.21 -23.55 21.50
C GLY A 181 1.14 -23.08 20.53
N ILE A 182 1.38 -22.01 19.75
CA ILE A 182 0.39 -21.40 18.84
C ILE A 182 -0.25 -22.41 17.86
N PRO A 183 0.50 -23.31 17.20
CA PRO A 183 -0.08 -24.36 16.37
C PRO A 183 -1.10 -25.23 17.13
N THR A 184 -0.76 -25.63 18.35
CA THR A 184 -1.63 -26.40 19.24
C THR A 184 -2.85 -25.60 19.65
N TYR A 185 -2.71 -24.31 19.96
CA TYR A 185 -3.84 -23.45 20.34
C TYR A 185 -4.88 -23.38 19.22
N ARG A 186 -4.40 -23.20 17.98
CA ARG A 186 -5.27 -23.18 16.79
C ARG A 186 -5.96 -24.52 16.57
N LYS A 187 -5.23 -25.63 16.72
CA LYS A 187 -5.80 -26.98 16.58
C LYS A 187 -6.89 -27.27 17.62
N LEU A 188 -6.76 -26.67 18.81
CA LEU A 188 -7.76 -26.74 19.88
C LEU A 188 -8.89 -25.71 19.73
N ASN A 189 -8.89 -24.86 18.69
CA ASN A 189 -9.82 -23.74 18.51
C ASN A 189 -9.85 -22.77 19.69
N ILE A 190 -8.68 -22.50 20.28
CA ILE A 190 -8.55 -21.52 21.36
C ILE A 190 -8.58 -20.12 20.74
N GLU A 191 -9.48 -19.28 21.24
CA GLU A 191 -9.62 -17.87 20.85
C GLU A 191 -9.12 -16.92 21.95
N GLY A 192 -9.18 -17.35 23.22
CA GLY A 192 -8.69 -16.60 24.38
C GLY A 192 -7.43 -17.22 25.00
N LEU A 193 -6.48 -16.39 25.45
CA LEU A 193 -5.28 -16.84 26.15
C LEU A 193 -5.14 -16.12 27.49
N ILE A 194 -4.96 -16.89 28.55
CA ILE A 194 -4.54 -16.40 29.86
C ILE A 194 -3.03 -16.65 29.99
N LEU A 195 -2.25 -15.58 30.03
CA LEU A 195 -0.84 -15.65 30.40
C LEU A 195 -0.74 -15.58 31.92
N ASN A 196 -0.24 -16.64 32.54
CA ASN A 196 -0.19 -16.77 34.00
C ASN A 196 1.24 -16.52 34.53
N PRO A 197 1.55 -15.28 34.96
CA PRO A 197 2.90 -14.90 35.40
C PRO A 197 3.25 -15.50 36.76
N THR A 198 4.53 -15.79 36.99
CA THR A 198 5.04 -16.23 38.30
C THR A 198 6.02 -15.20 38.91
N PRO A 199 6.03 -15.04 40.24
CA PRO A 199 7.07 -14.26 40.92
C PRO A 199 8.42 -14.99 41.05
N LEU A 200 8.48 -16.31 40.76
CA LEU A 200 9.70 -17.12 40.91
C LEU A 200 10.43 -17.27 39.57
N TYR A 201 11.53 -16.52 39.42
CA TYR A 201 12.31 -16.46 38.18
C TYR A 201 13.26 -17.65 38.05
N LEU A 202 12.87 -18.70 37.31
CA LEU A 202 13.81 -19.77 36.89
C LEU A 202 13.49 -20.35 35.50
N THR A 203 12.22 -20.48 35.10
CA THR A 203 11.79 -21.11 33.82
C THR A 203 10.41 -20.67 33.31
N LYS A 204 9.86 -19.58 33.86
CA LYS A 204 8.49 -19.12 33.61
C LYS A 204 8.47 -17.59 33.47
N MET A 205 7.51 -17.07 32.70
CA MET A 205 7.35 -15.63 32.52
C MET A 205 6.94 -14.90 33.80
N GLY A 206 7.49 -13.71 34.01
CA GLY A 206 6.93 -12.71 34.92
C GLY A 206 5.92 -11.80 34.20
N VAL A 207 5.41 -10.79 34.92
CA VAL A 207 4.44 -9.83 34.35
C VAL A 207 5.06 -9.02 33.20
N THR A 208 6.35 -8.69 33.30
CA THR A 208 7.07 -7.94 32.26
C THR A 208 7.12 -8.71 30.95
N GLU A 209 7.51 -9.98 30.99
CA GLU A 209 7.56 -10.85 29.81
C GLU A 209 6.18 -11.06 29.19
N CYS A 210 5.13 -11.24 30.02
CA CYS A 210 3.76 -11.32 29.53
C CYS A 210 3.34 -10.04 28.77
N ASN A 211 3.72 -8.86 29.26
CA ASN A 211 3.42 -7.59 28.59
C ASN A 211 4.17 -7.42 27.26
N LEU A 212 5.41 -7.89 27.17
CA LEU A 212 6.18 -7.87 25.91
C LEU A 212 5.58 -8.82 24.85
N LEU A 213 5.04 -9.96 25.29
CA LEU A 213 4.48 -10.98 24.41
C LEU A 213 3.04 -10.68 23.95
N LYS A 214 2.24 -10.06 24.81
CA LYS A 214 0.81 -9.80 24.57
C LYS A 214 0.51 -9.17 23.20
N PRO A 215 1.20 -8.09 22.74
CA PRO A 215 0.91 -7.47 21.45
C PRO A 215 1.11 -8.42 20.26
N LEU A 216 2.09 -9.32 20.33
CA LEU A 216 2.33 -10.29 19.27
C LEU A 216 1.18 -11.31 19.22
N LEU A 217 0.76 -11.88 20.35
CA LEU A 217 -0.35 -12.82 20.40
C LEU A 217 -1.68 -12.20 19.94
N GLU A 218 -1.96 -10.96 20.34
CA GLU A 218 -3.16 -10.23 19.88
C GLU A 218 -3.15 -10.01 18.36
N SER A 219 -1.97 -9.71 17.78
CA SER A 219 -1.82 -9.62 16.32
C SER A 219 -2.04 -10.96 15.60
N GLN A 220 -1.93 -12.09 16.30
CA GLN A 220 -2.26 -13.42 15.75
C GLN A 220 -3.74 -13.77 15.87
N GLY A 221 -4.57 -12.88 16.43
CA GLY A 221 -6.02 -13.04 16.56
C GLY A 221 -6.50 -13.60 17.91
N PHE A 222 -5.62 -13.72 18.91
CA PHE A 222 -5.99 -14.17 20.25
C PHE A 222 -6.44 -13.00 21.13
N LYS A 223 -7.46 -13.20 21.96
CA LYS A 223 -7.79 -12.27 23.06
C LYS A 223 -6.92 -12.61 24.28
N VAL A 224 -6.09 -11.69 24.76
CA VAL A 224 -5.07 -12.00 25.77
C VAL A 224 -5.33 -11.29 27.11
N ARG A 225 -5.43 -12.08 28.18
CA ARG A 225 -5.49 -11.60 29.58
C ARG A 225 -4.22 -12.02 30.32
N ILE A 226 -3.69 -11.13 31.13
CA ILE A 226 -2.57 -11.44 32.03
C ILE A 226 -3.17 -11.55 33.42
N GLU A 227 -3.14 -12.74 34.00
CA GLU A 227 -3.81 -13.03 35.27
C GLU A 227 -3.02 -14.08 36.04
N ALA A 228 -2.66 -13.77 37.28
CA ALA A 228 -1.97 -14.72 38.15
C ALA A 228 -2.98 -15.73 38.71
N CYS A 229 -2.85 -16.99 38.30
CA CYS A 229 -3.72 -18.08 38.71
C CYS A 229 -2.90 -19.12 39.50
N SER A 230 -3.35 -19.45 40.71
CA SER A 230 -2.75 -20.54 41.51
C SER A 230 -3.03 -21.92 40.93
N GLN A 231 -4.14 -22.05 40.20
CA GLN A 231 -4.58 -23.26 39.50
C GLN A 231 -5.29 -22.88 38.19
N CYS A 232 -5.35 -23.81 37.24
CA CYS A 232 -6.09 -23.58 35.99
C CYS A 232 -7.60 -23.44 36.29
N PRO A 233 -8.26 -22.34 35.86
CA PRO A 233 -9.68 -22.15 36.11
C PRO A 233 -10.57 -23.22 35.44
N THR A 234 -11.75 -23.46 36.01
CA THR A 234 -12.73 -24.38 35.41
C THR A 234 -13.12 -23.94 34.01
N GLY A 235 -13.15 -24.87 33.05
CA GLY A 235 -13.49 -24.58 31.66
C GLY A 235 -12.39 -23.91 30.85
N VAL A 236 -11.22 -23.66 31.44
CA VAL A 236 -10.01 -23.21 30.75
C VAL A 236 -9.10 -24.41 30.47
N ILE A 237 -8.49 -24.47 29.28
CA ILE A 237 -7.58 -25.54 28.91
C ILE A 237 -6.21 -25.28 29.53
N ASN A 238 -5.67 -26.25 30.27
CA ASN A 238 -4.31 -26.18 30.81
C ASN A 238 -3.28 -26.49 29.72
N LEU A 239 -2.58 -25.46 29.23
CA LEU A 239 -1.57 -25.59 28.17
C LEU A 239 -0.19 -26.03 28.70
N ASP A 240 0.02 -26.04 30.03
CA ASP A 240 1.29 -26.48 30.63
C ASP A 240 1.44 -28.01 30.71
N ALA A 241 0.47 -28.78 30.21
CA ALA A 241 0.43 -30.24 30.33
C ALA A 241 1.67 -30.96 29.75
N PHE A 242 2.36 -30.36 28.78
CA PHE A 242 3.58 -30.91 28.20
C PHE A 242 4.74 -31.03 29.21
N ARG A 243 4.68 -30.29 30.32
CA ARG A 243 5.70 -30.36 31.38
C ARG A 243 5.52 -31.54 32.33
N THR A 244 4.36 -32.20 32.31
CA THR A 244 4.02 -33.30 33.24
C THR A 244 3.75 -34.64 32.54
N THR A 245 3.71 -34.65 31.21
CA THR A 245 3.37 -35.84 30.40
C THR A 245 4.56 -36.76 30.10
N GLY A 246 5.74 -36.51 30.66
CA GLY A 246 6.90 -37.42 30.63
C GLY A 246 7.71 -37.41 29.34
N GLN A 247 7.47 -36.45 28.44
CA GLN A 247 8.25 -36.25 27.23
C GLN A 247 9.67 -35.76 27.56
N ASN A 248 10.66 -36.16 26.75
CA ASN A 248 12.00 -35.63 26.88
C ASN A 248 12.09 -34.24 26.22
N LEU A 249 11.78 -33.21 27.00
CA LEU A 249 11.81 -31.82 26.54
C LEU A 249 13.22 -31.30 26.17
N SER A 250 14.28 -32.10 26.38
CA SER A 250 15.63 -31.74 25.93
C SER A 250 15.95 -32.15 24.49
N ASP A 251 15.22 -33.13 23.95
CA ASP A 251 15.43 -33.64 22.59
C ASP A 251 14.21 -33.42 21.68
N GLU A 252 13.00 -33.40 22.25
CA GLU A 252 11.75 -33.25 21.50
C GLU A 252 11.44 -31.79 21.19
N HIS A 253 11.07 -31.50 19.94
CA HIS A 253 10.67 -30.15 19.56
C HIS A 253 9.48 -29.66 20.40
N LEU A 254 9.59 -28.47 21.00
CA LEU A 254 8.56 -27.96 21.93
C LEU A 254 7.16 -27.85 21.31
N MET A 255 7.09 -27.60 20.00
CA MET A 255 5.84 -27.58 19.24
C MET A 255 5.12 -28.95 19.29
N TYR A 256 5.85 -30.04 19.08
CA TYR A 256 5.32 -31.40 19.10
C TYR A 256 5.00 -31.88 20.51
N ALA A 257 5.89 -31.59 21.45
CA ALA A 257 5.68 -31.87 22.87
C ALA A 257 4.32 -31.34 23.35
N GLN A 258 4.02 -30.08 23.02
CA GLN A 258 2.74 -29.44 23.35
C GLN A 258 1.54 -30.08 22.65
N ALA A 259 1.65 -30.37 21.36
CA ALA A 259 0.57 -31.02 20.62
C ALA A 259 0.24 -32.41 21.20
N TYR A 260 1.27 -33.23 21.45
CA TYR A 260 1.10 -34.56 22.01
C TYR A 260 0.51 -34.55 23.42
N ALA A 261 0.91 -33.58 24.25
CA ALA A 261 0.36 -33.44 25.60
C ALA A 261 -1.15 -33.13 25.61
N GLN A 262 -1.66 -32.56 24.52
CA GLN A 262 -3.08 -32.27 24.31
C GLN A 262 -3.79 -33.35 23.48
N GLY A 263 -3.12 -34.47 23.17
CA GLY A 263 -3.69 -35.55 22.36
C GLY A 263 -3.94 -35.17 20.90
N THR A 264 -3.15 -34.24 20.35
CA THR A 264 -3.23 -33.79 18.96
C THR A 264 -1.88 -33.88 18.26
N SER A 265 -1.87 -33.62 16.95
CA SER A 265 -0.67 -33.39 16.14
C SER A 265 -0.74 -32.03 15.42
N VAL A 266 0.42 -31.55 15.01
CA VAL A 266 0.63 -30.28 14.30
C VAL A 266 1.66 -30.49 13.19
N GLU A 267 1.60 -29.65 12.16
CA GLU A 267 2.48 -29.72 10.98
C GLU A 267 3.54 -28.60 11.02
N GLU A 268 4.67 -28.82 10.35
CA GLU A 268 5.79 -27.87 10.23
C GLU A 268 5.50 -26.80 9.16
N GLU A 269 4.57 -25.90 9.46
CA GLU A 269 4.23 -24.77 8.59
C GLU A 269 4.44 -23.45 9.34
N PRO A 270 4.74 -22.34 8.63
CA PRO A 270 4.78 -21.02 9.25
C PRO A 270 3.48 -20.74 10.01
N PHE A 271 3.59 -20.61 11.34
CA PHE A 271 2.45 -20.47 12.24
C PHE A 271 2.29 -19.05 12.79
N LEU A 272 3.22 -18.14 12.52
CA LEU A 272 3.09 -16.71 12.77
C LEU A 272 2.83 -15.95 11.47
N LYS A 273 2.07 -14.88 11.57
CA LYS A 273 1.91 -13.87 10.54
C LYS A 273 2.51 -12.57 11.07
N GLY A 274 3.51 -12.02 10.39
CA GLY A 274 3.97 -10.67 10.73
C GLY A 274 2.95 -9.63 10.27
N THR A 275 3.10 -8.39 10.72
CA THR A 275 1.98 -7.42 10.70
C THR A 275 1.95 -6.55 9.46
N GLY A 276 2.76 -6.87 8.44
CA GLY A 276 2.89 -6.11 7.21
C GLY A 276 3.72 -4.83 7.33
N ASN A 277 4.28 -4.53 8.52
CA ASN A 277 5.13 -3.37 8.77
C ASN A 277 6.64 -3.65 8.56
N ALA A 278 6.98 -4.86 8.11
CA ALA A 278 8.35 -5.34 7.93
C ALA A 278 9.23 -4.46 7.01
N TYR A 279 8.61 -3.58 6.22
CA TYR A 279 9.21 -2.92 5.05
C TYR A 279 9.66 -1.48 5.28
N LEU A 280 9.46 -0.89 6.46
CA LEU A 280 9.63 0.56 6.61
C LEU A 280 11.08 1.06 6.76
N PHE A 281 12.12 0.19 6.84
CA PHE A 281 13.46 0.65 7.23
C PHE A 281 14.68 -0.05 6.59
N MET A 282 14.53 -0.96 5.62
CA MET A 282 15.66 -1.80 5.18
C MET A 282 16.08 -1.55 3.73
N GLU A 283 17.08 -0.68 3.55
CA GLU A 283 17.69 -0.30 2.24
C GLU A 283 18.75 -1.30 1.73
N ARG A 284 19.12 -2.32 2.53
CA ARG A 284 20.26 -3.25 2.33
C ARG A 284 19.85 -4.69 2.63
N TYR A 285 20.60 -5.67 2.11
CA TYR A 285 20.43 -7.09 2.48
C TYR A 285 20.62 -7.20 4.00
N THR A 286 19.55 -7.50 4.72
CA THR A 286 19.57 -7.39 6.18
C THR A 286 19.64 -8.75 6.83
N ILE A 287 20.71 -8.94 7.61
CA ILE A 287 20.90 -10.10 8.47
C ILE A 287 20.58 -9.67 9.89
N ILE A 288 19.56 -10.31 10.47
CA ILE A 288 19.22 -10.12 11.88
C ILE A 288 19.92 -11.20 12.70
N ILE A 289 20.64 -10.76 13.71
CA ILE A 289 21.40 -11.59 14.64
C ILE A 289 20.73 -11.49 16.01
N ASN A 290 20.48 -12.62 16.65
CA ASN A 290 20.19 -12.67 18.07
C ASN A 290 20.94 -13.83 18.71
N ARG A 291 21.67 -13.56 19.79
CA ARG A 291 22.31 -14.61 20.57
C ARG A 291 22.04 -14.39 22.05
N SER A 292 21.09 -15.15 22.59
CA SER A 292 20.71 -15.06 24.00
C SER A 292 21.78 -15.63 24.92
N LEU A 293 21.76 -15.32 26.22
CA LEU A 293 22.75 -15.84 27.19
C LEU A 293 22.61 -17.32 27.57
N ARG A 294 21.58 -18.02 27.06
CA ARG A 294 21.29 -19.43 27.34
C ARG A 294 21.50 -20.27 26.08
N TYR A 295 21.67 -21.58 26.21
CA TYR A 295 21.70 -22.51 25.07
C TYR A 295 22.80 -22.20 24.04
N TRP A 296 24.01 -21.91 24.51
CA TRP A 296 25.16 -21.67 23.63
C TRP A 296 25.74 -22.96 23.07
N ASN A 297 26.35 -22.81 21.89
CA ASN A 297 27.31 -23.75 21.36
C ASN A 297 28.69 -23.09 21.30
N TYR A 298 29.60 -23.50 22.19
CA TYR A 298 30.94 -22.94 22.29
C TYR A 298 31.84 -23.26 21.08
N THR A 299 31.42 -24.17 20.21
CA THR A 299 32.16 -24.50 18.99
C THR A 299 31.82 -23.55 17.83
N VAL A 300 30.69 -22.82 17.88
CA VAL A 300 30.28 -21.94 16.80
C VAL A 300 30.98 -20.58 16.94
N ASP A 301 31.79 -20.24 15.94
CA ASP A 301 32.53 -18.97 15.88
C ASP A 301 31.86 -18.00 14.91
N TYR A 302 31.15 -16.99 15.45
CA TYR A 302 30.44 -16.02 14.62
C TYR A 302 31.37 -15.22 13.71
N ARG A 303 32.66 -15.06 14.04
CA ARG A 303 33.64 -14.41 13.14
C ARG A 303 33.75 -15.15 11.81
N LYS A 304 33.59 -16.46 11.81
CA LYS A 304 33.56 -17.29 10.60
C LYS A 304 32.18 -17.27 9.95
N VAL A 305 31.11 -17.33 10.75
CA VAL A 305 29.72 -17.39 10.25
C VAL A 305 29.33 -16.12 9.48
N ILE A 306 29.67 -14.94 10.01
CA ILE A 306 29.32 -13.66 9.38
C ILE A 306 30.49 -12.97 8.70
N GLY A 307 31.68 -13.58 8.69
CA GLY A 307 32.91 -12.99 8.16
C GLY A 307 32.77 -12.51 6.71
N ASP A 308 32.18 -13.34 5.84
CA ASP A 308 31.97 -12.99 4.43
C ASP A 308 30.95 -11.85 4.23
N PHE A 309 30.06 -11.64 5.21
CA PHE A 309 29.03 -10.58 5.17
C PHE A 309 29.50 -9.27 5.77
N LYS A 310 30.40 -9.34 6.76
CA LYS A 310 30.87 -8.21 7.55
C LYS A 310 31.57 -7.14 6.70
N ASP A 311 32.35 -7.59 5.72
CA ASP A 311 33.11 -6.72 4.84
C ASP A 311 32.29 -6.22 3.63
N ASP A 312 31.06 -6.71 3.45
CA ASP A 312 30.19 -6.34 2.34
C ASP A 312 29.36 -5.08 2.70
N PRO A 313 29.60 -3.93 2.05
CA PRO A 313 28.88 -2.70 2.33
C PRO A 313 27.39 -2.74 1.93
N THR A 314 26.97 -3.75 1.16
CA THR A 314 25.57 -3.99 0.76
C THR A 314 24.78 -4.78 1.78
N VAL A 315 25.47 -5.39 2.76
CA VAL A 315 24.85 -6.10 3.87
C VAL A 315 24.67 -5.15 5.06
N ASN A 316 23.59 -5.35 5.79
CA ASN A 316 23.29 -4.67 7.03
C ASN A 316 23.17 -5.72 8.13
N LEU A 317 24.15 -5.73 9.04
CA LEU A 317 24.16 -6.60 10.20
C LEU A 317 23.46 -5.89 11.36
N ILE A 318 22.32 -6.40 11.79
CA ILE A 318 21.55 -5.86 12.90
C ILE A 318 21.49 -6.91 14.01
N PHE A 319 21.87 -6.52 15.23
CA PHE A 319 21.60 -7.32 16.42
C PHE A 319 20.30 -6.87 17.08
N VAL A 320 19.43 -7.84 17.40
CA VAL A 320 18.20 -7.66 18.20
C VAL A 320 18.30 -8.48 19.48
N GLY A 321 17.59 -8.07 20.53
CA GLY A 321 17.64 -8.71 21.85
C GLY A 321 17.96 -7.70 22.95
N LEU A 322 18.43 -8.19 24.10
CA LEU A 322 18.83 -7.32 25.21
C LEU A 322 20.15 -6.60 24.91
N LYS A 323 20.34 -5.39 25.45
CA LYS A 323 21.58 -4.62 25.23
C LYS A 323 22.78 -5.35 25.82
N GLU A 324 22.59 -6.06 26.92
CA GLU A 324 23.61 -6.88 27.57
C GLU A 324 24.04 -8.06 26.69
N GLU A 325 23.09 -8.71 26.01
CA GLU A 325 23.36 -9.78 25.03
C GLU A 325 24.18 -9.24 23.86
N TYR A 326 23.81 -8.07 23.34
CA TYR A 326 24.56 -7.40 22.27
C TYR A 326 26.00 -7.08 22.69
N LEU A 327 26.19 -6.44 23.86
CA LEU A 327 27.53 -6.07 24.33
C LEU A 327 28.40 -7.29 24.59
N GLN A 328 27.82 -8.36 25.14
CA GLN A 328 28.53 -9.61 25.33
C GLN A 328 28.88 -10.27 23.99
N PHE A 329 27.97 -10.26 23.02
CA PHE A 329 28.20 -10.79 21.67
C PHE A 329 29.39 -10.09 21.00
N LEU A 330 29.40 -8.74 21.02
CA LEU A 330 30.52 -7.96 20.49
C LEU A 330 31.84 -8.30 21.17
N HIS A 331 31.83 -8.36 22.51
CA HIS A 331 33.03 -8.66 23.29
C HIS A 331 33.57 -10.08 23.03
N THR A 332 32.67 -11.06 22.93
CA THR A 332 33.03 -12.48 22.75
C THR A 332 33.70 -12.73 21.40
N PHE A 333 33.23 -12.05 20.35
CA PHE A 333 33.69 -12.28 18.98
C PHE A 333 34.55 -11.14 18.41
N ASP A 334 34.92 -10.16 19.24
CA ASP A 334 35.77 -9.02 18.88
C ASP A 334 35.21 -8.19 17.71
N PHE A 335 33.92 -7.86 17.79
CA PHE A 335 33.22 -6.98 16.84
C PHE A 335 33.05 -5.56 17.41
N SER A 336 32.94 -4.57 16.53
CA SER A 336 32.63 -3.19 16.91
C SER A 336 31.15 -2.83 16.68
N GLU A 337 30.69 -1.76 17.32
CA GLU A 337 29.32 -1.24 17.12
C GLU A 337 29.08 -0.67 15.71
N ASP A 338 30.16 -0.35 14.97
CA ASP A 338 30.06 0.10 13.58
C ASP A 338 29.84 -1.07 12.61
N GLU A 339 30.29 -2.27 12.99
CA GLU A 339 30.19 -3.50 12.19
C GLU A 339 28.84 -4.18 12.36
N ILE A 340 28.27 -4.14 13.57
CA ILE A 340 26.98 -4.76 13.90
C ILE A 340 26.16 -3.74 14.67
N ARG A 341 25.05 -3.30 14.08
CA ARG A 341 24.20 -2.27 14.69
C ARG A 341 23.23 -2.89 15.67
N TYR A 342 23.11 -2.32 16.87
CA TYR A 342 22.06 -2.71 17.81
C TYR A 342 20.71 -2.06 17.46
N LYS A 343 19.64 -2.85 17.47
CA LYS A 343 18.26 -2.38 17.37
C LYS A 343 17.46 -2.88 18.57
N SER A 344 17.04 -1.95 19.43
CA SER A 344 16.08 -2.23 20.50
C SER A 344 14.66 -2.31 19.98
N THR A 345 13.86 -3.21 20.53
CA THR A 345 12.42 -3.33 20.25
C THR A 345 11.62 -3.08 21.52
N SER A 346 10.48 -2.43 21.38
CA SER A 346 9.56 -2.07 22.47
C SER A 346 8.74 -3.26 22.96
N ASP A 347 8.40 -4.19 22.08
CA ASP A 347 7.68 -5.43 22.36
C ASP A 347 8.07 -6.55 21.38
N LEU A 348 7.52 -7.76 21.55
CA LEU A 348 7.80 -8.90 20.67
C LEU A 348 7.08 -8.81 19.32
N LYS A 349 6.09 -7.93 19.17
CA LYS A 349 5.43 -7.68 17.89
C LYS A 349 6.35 -6.89 16.97
N GLU A 350 7.00 -5.84 17.48
CA GLU A 350 8.02 -5.08 16.76
C GLU A 350 9.22 -5.99 16.41
N LEU A 351 9.64 -6.85 17.33
CA LEU A 351 10.67 -7.86 17.04
C LEU A 351 10.28 -8.78 15.89
N ALA A 352 9.05 -9.29 15.87
CA ALA A 352 8.54 -10.12 14.79
C ALA A 352 8.51 -9.37 13.45
N ASP A 353 8.13 -8.09 13.44
CA ASP A 353 8.14 -7.26 12.24
C ASP A 353 9.56 -7.06 11.67
N TYR A 354 10.57 -6.87 12.54
CA TYR A 354 11.98 -6.82 12.13
C TYR A 354 12.44 -8.15 11.53
N ILE A 355 12.20 -9.26 12.24
CA ILE A 355 12.58 -10.61 11.79
C ILE A 355 11.92 -10.95 10.46
N GLN A 356 10.64 -10.61 10.27
CA GLN A 356 9.92 -10.87 9.03
C GLN A 356 10.55 -10.17 7.82
N GLY A 357 11.12 -8.98 8.01
CA GLY A 357 11.77 -8.22 6.94
C GLY A 357 13.22 -8.61 6.70
N ALA A 358 13.81 -9.47 7.54
CA ALA A 358 15.18 -9.94 7.35
C ALA A 358 15.29 -10.88 6.14
N ASP A 359 16.40 -10.78 5.41
CA ASP A 359 16.72 -11.75 4.37
C ASP A 359 17.34 -13.03 4.96
N LEU A 360 17.94 -12.91 6.15
CA LEU A 360 18.47 -14.02 6.93
C LEU A 360 18.39 -13.70 8.43
N PHE A 361 17.89 -14.64 9.22
CA PHE A 361 18.03 -14.62 10.68
C PHE A 361 19.16 -15.56 11.13
N ILE A 362 19.99 -15.17 12.10
CA ILE A 362 21.02 -16.01 12.69
C ILE A 362 20.90 -15.94 14.21
N GLY A 363 20.80 -17.08 14.88
CA GLY A 363 20.78 -17.06 16.33
C GLY A 363 20.77 -18.43 16.98
N ASN A 364 20.86 -18.43 18.31
CA ASN A 364 20.71 -19.64 19.12
C ASN A 364 19.27 -19.82 19.59
N GLN A 365 19.01 -20.90 20.34
CA GLN A 365 17.69 -21.20 20.89
C GLN A 365 17.19 -20.07 21.82
N SER A 366 16.36 -19.19 21.28
CA SER A 366 15.87 -17.99 21.93
C SER A 366 14.43 -17.68 21.52
N ILE A 367 13.82 -16.69 22.18
CA ILE A 367 12.51 -16.15 21.76
C ILE A 367 12.57 -15.57 20.34
N ALA A 368 13.67 -14.93 19.95
CA ALA A 368 13.82 -14.40 18.60
C ALA A 368 13.89 -15.54 17.56
N TYR A 369 14.57 -16.64 17.88
CA TYR A 369 14.58 -17.81 17.00
C TYR A 369 13.20 -18.47 16.90
N ALA A 370 12.46 -18.61 18.01
CA ALA A 370 11.09 -19.13 17.99
C ALA A 370 10.15 -18.29 17.10
N ILE A 371 10.33 -16.96 17.12
CA ILE A 371 9.60 -16.04 16.24
C ILE A 371 10.04 -16.21 14.78
N ALA A 372 11.34 -16.29 14.50
CA ALA A 372 11.88 -16.51 13.15
C ALA A 372 11.37 -17.81 12.53
N GLU A 373 11.35 -18.88 13.32
CA GLU A 373 10.76 -20.15 12.94
C GLU A 373 9.27 -20.04 12.66
N GLY A 374 8.51 -19.46 13.59
CA GLY A 374 7.07 -19.27 13.40
C GLY A 374 6.74 -18.45 12.16
N LEU A 375 7.55 -17.46 11.80
CA LEU A 375 7.37 -16.65 10.59
C LEU A 375 7.81 -17.35 9.30
N GLY A 376 8.54 -18.47 9.39
CA GLY A 376 9.07 -19.18 8.24
C GLY A 376 10.18 -18.44 7.49
N VAL A 377 10.87 -17.49 8.13
CA VAL A 377 11.97 -16.76 7.47
C VAL A 377 13.19 -17.68 7.29
N LYS A 378 14.04 -17.33 6.31
CA LYS A 378 15.32 -18.01 6.11
C LYS A 378 16.18 -17.79 7.36
N ARG A 379 16.68 -18.86 7.96
CA ARG A 379 17.34 -18.80 9.28
C ARG A 379 18.48 -19.79 9.47
N MET A 380 19.45 -19.42 10.31
CA MET A 380 20.53 -20.26 10.79
C MET A 380 20.44 -20.40 12.31
N LEU A 381 20.41 -21.64 12.79
CA LEU A 381 20.31 -21.96 14.21
C LEU A 381 21.67 -22.41 14.77
N GLU A 382 22.24 -21.68 15.72
CA GLU A 382 23.24 -22.18 16.65
C GLU A 382 22.57 -23.18 17.60
N VAL A 383 22.81 -24.47 17.35
CA VAL A 383 22.17 -25.56 18.09
C VAL A 383 22.93 -25.79 19.40
N CYS A 384 22.22 -25.78 20.53
CA CYS A 384 22.83 -26.16 21.80
C CYS A 384 23.09 -27.67 21.84
N PRO A 385 24.33 -28.13 22.09
CA PRO A 385 24.65 -29.56 22.09
C PRO A 385 24.03 -30.33 23.26
N TRP A 386 23.51 -29.62 24.28
CA TRP A 386 22.94 -30.22 25.49
C TRP A 386 21.42 -30.31 25.46
N VAL A 387 20.76 -29.49 24.65
CA VAL A 387 19.31 -29.35 24.60
C VAL A 387 18.89 -29.01 23.16
N PRO A 388 19.04 -29.91 22.16
CA PRO A 388 18.74 -29.60 20.75
C PRO A 388 17.23 -29.59 20.41
N ASN A 389 16.37 -29.23 21.37
CA ASN A 389 14.90 -29.29 21.31
C ASN A 389 14.20 -28.26 20.39
N THR A 390 14.94 -27.62 19.49
CA THR A 390 14.40 -26.78 18.41
C THR A 390 14.86 -27.26 17.04
N MET A 391 15.50 -28.43 16.98
CA MET A 391 15.77 -29.09 15.71
C MET A 391 14.51 -29.80 15.23
N LEU A 392 14.22 -29.62 13.94
CA LEU A 392 13.15 -30.32 13.25
C LEU A 392 13.69 -31.69 12.81
N HIS A 393 12.80 -32.68 12.77
CA HIS A 393 13.18 -34.02 12.30
C HIS A 393 13.55 -34.00 10.82
N GLU A 394 12.84 -33.20 10.02
CA GLU A 394 13.09 -32.99 8.59
C GLU A 394 13.22 -31.49 8.29
N PRO A 395 14.44 -30.92 8.34
CA PRO A 395 14.60 -29.48 8.17
C PRO A 395 14.20 -28.99 6.77
N PRO A 396 13.38 -27.95 6.65
CA PRO A 396 13.09 -27.30 5.37
C PRO A 396 14.31 -26.57 4.80
N ASP A 397 14.33 -26.32 3.49
CA ASP A 397 15.44 -25.65 2.77
C ASP A 397 15.78 -24.25 3.30
N ASN A 398 14.89 -23.62 4.07
CA ASN A 398 15.07 -22.30 4.65
C ASN A 398 15.73 -22.31 6.04
N VAL A 399 16.08 -23.47 6.61
CA VAL A 399 16.83 -23.57 7.88
C VAL A 399 18.20 -24.23 7.70
N THR A 400 19.20 -23.73 8.42
CA THR A 400 20.54 -24.34 8.49
C THR A 400 20.95 -24.50 9.95
N TYR A 401 21.43 -25.68 10.34
CA TYR A 401 21.90 -25.96 11.69
C TYR A 401 23.42 -25.79 11.81
N LEU A 402 23.84 -24.96 12.78
CA LEU A 402 25.22 -24.70 13.13
C LEU A 402 25.62 -25.60 14.31
N LEU A 403 26.26 -26.73 14.02
CA LEU A 403 26.66 -27.76 14.98
C LEU A 403 28.14 -27.65 15.43
N ASP A 404 29.02 -27.19 14.54
CA ASP A 404 30.47 -27.06 14.78
C ASP A 404 31.10 -25.85 14.05
N ASP A 405 32.44 -25.76 14.08
CA ASP A 405 33.21 -24.65 13.49
C ASP A 405 33.59 -24.84 12.01
N HIS A 406 33.03 -25.87 11.33
CA HIS A 406 33.27 -26.09 9.92
C HIS A 406 32.59 -25.02 9.05
N LYS A 407 33.35 -24.56 8.05
CA LYS A 407 32.98 -23.50 7.11
C LYS A 407 31.66 -23.80 6.42
N TYR A 408 30.62 -23.03 6.77
CA TYR A 408 29.53 -22.77 5.85
C TYR A 408 30.07 -21.83 4.76
N GLN A 409 30.18 -22.34 3.53
CA GLN A 409 30.28 -21.45 2.35
C GLN A 409 28.87 -20.97 2.05
N SER A 410 28.62 -19.69 2.26
CA SER A 410 27.30 -19.11 2.06
C SER A 410 26.88 -19.19 0.59
N GLU A 411 25.89 -20.03 0.26
CA GLU A 411 25.11 -19.89 -0.98
C GLU A 411 24.06 -18.79 -0.83
N VAL A 412 24.46 -17.62 -0.31
CA VAL A 412 23.57 -16.47 -0.13
C VAL A 412 23.86 -15.48 -1.24
N LYS A 413 22.97 -15.43 -2.24
CA LYS A 413 23.02 -14.39 -3.28
C LYS A 413 22.35 -13.12 -2.72
N PRO A 414 23.00 -11.94 -2.80
CA PRO A 414 22.44 -10.69 -2.32
C PRO A 414 21.11 -10.34 -3.00
N ARG A 415 20.21 -9.74 -2.21
CA ARG A 415 19.03 -9.04 -2.72
C ARG A 415 19.47 -7.67 -3.21
N ALA A 416 19.09 -7.32 -4.43
CA ALA A 416 19.46 -6.03 -4.97
C ALA A 416 18.65 -4.90 -4.29
N PRO A 417 19.26 -3.74 -3.99
CA PRO A 417 18.78 -2.78 -2.98
C PRO A 417 17.61 -1.88 -3.44
N ALA A 418 16.74 -1.51 -2.48
CA ALA A 418 15.53 -0.70 -2.69
C ALA A 418 15.85 0.80 -2.96
N HIS A 419 15.21 1.35 -3.98
CA HIS A 419 15.23 2.76 -4.39
C HIS A 419 14.03 3.51 -3.76
N ASP A 420 14.09 4.84 -3.69
CA ASP A 420 13.01 5.69 -3.15
C ASP A 420 11.65 5.32 -3.80
N PRO A 421 10.59 5.01 -3.04
CA PRO A 421 9.28 4.60 -3.58
C PRO A 421 8.57 5.68 -4.41
N THR A 422 9.13 6.91 -4.49
CA THR A 422 8.71 7.98 -5.40
C THR A 422 9.59 8.10 -6.65
N SER A 423 10.74 7.43 -6.68
CA SER A 423 11.73 7.48 -7.77
C SER A 423 11.23 6.81 -9.04
N SER A 424 11.60 7.38 -10.19
CA SER A 424 11.18 6.96 -11.51
C SER A 424 12.39 6.82 -12.42
N LEU A 425 12.51 5.68 -13.08
CA LEU A 425 13.62 5.40 -13.99
C LEU A 425 13.23 5.78 -15.42
N LEU A 426 14.06 6.55 -16.11
CA LEU A 426 14.09 6.59 -17.57
C LEU A 426 15.20 5.68 -18.07
N TYR A 427 14.91 4.81 -19.03
CA TYR A 427 15.94 4.00 -19.65
C TYR A 427 15.72 3.83 -21.16
N CYS A 428 16.81 3.45 -21.84
CA CYS A 428 16.79 3.12 -23.27
C CYS A 428 17.71 1.93 -23.56
N THR A 429 17.62 1.36 -24.77
CA THR A 429 18.57 0.34 -25.23
C THR A 429 19.87 0.99 -25.71
N GLY A 430 21.00 0.30 -25.50
CA GLY A 430 22.36 0.77 -25.76
C GLY A 430 23.07 -0.06 -26.84
N TRP A 431 23.72 0.61 -27.80
CA TRP A 431 24.78 0.05 -28.65
C TRP A 431 25.59 1.19 -29.29
N VAL A 432 26.91 1.24 -29.06
CA VAL A 432 27.81 2.30 -29.52
C VAL A 432 29.11 1.70 -30.04
N ASN A 433 29.42 1.95 -31.31
CA ASN A 433 30.67 1.48 -31.94
C ASN A 433 31.28 2.48 -32.94
N ASN A 434 30.75 3.70 -33.03
CA ASN A 434 31.22 4.76 -33.93
C ASN A 434 30.84 6.15 -33.37
N ASP A 435 31.36 7.20 -34.02
CA ASP A 435 31.12 8.60 -33.62
C ASP A 435 29.66 9.04 -33.75
N ASP A 436 28.92 8.56 -34.76
CA ASP A 436 27.52 8.90 -34.96
C ASP A 436 26.64 8.38 -33.83
N LEU A 437 26.93 7.17 -33.34
CA LEU A 437 26.26 6.59 -32.18
C LEU A 437 26.66 7.32 -30.90
N VAL A 438 27.93 7.70 -30.72
CA VAL A 438 28.34 8.56 -29.59
C VAL A 438 27.55 9.87 -29.63
N ASN A 439 27.37 10.48 -30.81
CA ASN A 439 26.56 11.69 -30.99
C ASN A 439 25.10 11.45 -30.63
N ARG A 440 24.50 10.34 -31.08
CA ARG A 440 23.11 9.94 -30.78
C ARG A 440 22.85 9.85 -29.28
N TYR A 441 23.62 9.03 -28.56
CA TYR A 441 23.44 8.86 -27.11
C TYR A 441 23.76 10.14 -26.34
N PHE A 442 24.76 10.91 -26.76
CA PHE A 442 25.05 12.19 -26.14
C PHE A 442 23.87 13.17 -26.28
N ARG A 443 23.26 13.28 -27.46
CA ARG A 443 22.07 14.13 -27.69
C ARG A 443 20.90 13.69 -26.82
N TRP A 444 20.63 12.39 -26.77
CA TRP A 444 19.55 11.83 -25.96
C TRP A 444 19.76 12.09 -24.46
N ILE A 445 20.96 11.81 -23.95
CA ILE A 445 21.35 12.08 -22.56
C ILE A 445 21.21 13.57 -22.24
N LYS A 446 21.79 14.44 -23.07
CA LYS A 446 21.74 15.89 -22.86
C LYS A 446 20.30 16.41 -22.82
N TYR A 447 19.46 15.90 -23.70
CA TYR A 447 18.05 16.29 -23.78
C TYR A 447 17.29 15.86 -22.53
N TYR A 448 17.25 14.56 -22.24
CA TYR A 448 16.46 14.02 -21.13
C TYR A 448 17.01 14.41 -19.77
N TRP A 449 18.33 14.55 -19.62
CA TRP A 449 18.91 15.11 -18.41
C TRP A 449 18.42 16.54 -18.14
N GLY A 450 18.26 17.34 -19.19
CA GLY A 450 17.74 18.70 -19.10
C GLY A 450 16.26 18.79 -18.71
N ILE A 451 15.43 17.84 -19.14
CA ILE A 451 13.97 17.84 -18.90
C ILE A 451 13.49 16.80 -17.88
N LYS A 452 14.41 16.06 -17.23
CA LYS A 452 14.04 14.94 -16.33
C LYS A 452 13.08 15.35 -15.21
N LYS A 453 13.24 16.56 -14.66
CA LYS A 453 12.35 17.09 -13.62
C LYS A 453 10.92 17.29 -14.13
N SER A 454 10.75 17.82 -15.34
CA SER A 454 9.45 18.03 -15.98
C SER A 454 8.73 16.72 -16.30
N LEU A 455 9.48 15.63 -16.49
CA LEU A 455 8.95 14.28 -16.68
C LEU A 455 8.75 13.53 -15.35
N GLY A 456 9.14 14.12 -14.22
CA GLY A 456 9.16 13.45 -12.90
C GLY A 456 10.08 12.23 -12.86
N ILE A 457 11.22 12.31 -13.54
CA ILE A 457 12.26 11.27 -13.58
C ILE A 457 13.34 11.63 -12.55
N SER A 458 13.69 10.66 -11.71
CA SER A 458 14.82 10.77 -10.78
C SER A 458 16.11 10.31 -11.46
N ASP A 459 16.04 9.16 -12.14
CA ASP A 459 17.20 8.38 -12.55
C ASP A 459 17.19 8.04 -14.03
N ILE A 460 18.39 7.93 -14.62
CA ILE A 460 18.55 7.57 -16.03
C ILE A 460 19.51 6.39 -16.16
N ALA A 461 19.09 5.36 -16.88
CA ALA A 461 19.91 4.20 -17.23
C ALA A 461 19.94 3.92 -18.73
N ILE A 462 20.96 3.19 -19.18
CA ILE A 462 21.09 2.70 -20.55
C ILE A 462 21.43 1.21 -20.45
N VAL A 463 20.66 0.37 -21.13
CA VAL A 463 20.86 -1.08 -21.13
C VAL A 463 21.48 -1.52 -22.44
N ASP A 464 22.77 -1.78 -22.41
CA ASP A 464 23.67 -1.91 -23.53
C ASP A 464 23.90 -3.36 -23.98
N ASP A 465 23.67 -3.61 -25.27
CA ASP A 465 23.84 -4.87 -25.99
C ASP A 465 25.33 -5.14 -26.34
N GLY A 466 26.22 -4.90 -25.37
CA GLY A 466 27.63 -5.28 -25.44
C GLY A 466 28.56 -4.35 -26.21
N SER A 467 28.31 -3.04 -26.26
CA SER A 467 29.16 -2.03 -26.93
C SER A 467 30.64 -2.23 -26.63
N PRO A 468 31.60 -2.03 -27.56
CA PRO A 468 33.00 -2.03 -27.17
C PRO A 468 33.29 -0.90 -26.17
N THR A 469 34.00 -1.21 -25.08
CA THR A 469 34.14 -0.33 -23.91
C THR A 469 34.81 0.99 -24.23
N GLU A 470 35.70 1.03 -25.22
CA GLU A 470 36.38 2.24 -25.69
C GLU A 470 35.40 3.31 -26.20
N TRP A 471 34.29 2.91 -26.82
CA TRP A 471 33.27 3.83 -27.29
C TRP A 471 32.39 4.36 -26.16
N VAL A 472 32.14 3.53 -25.15
CA VAL A 472 31.43 3.96 -23.94
C VAL A 472 32.28 4.97 -23.14
N PHE A 473 33.59 4.74 -23.03
CA PHE A 473 34.50 5.71 -22.41
C PHE A 473 34.59 7.02 -23.19
N LYS A 474 34.61 6.96 -24.53
CA LYS A 474 34.57 8.16 -25.38
C LYS A 474 33.30 8.98 -25.15
N LEU A 475 32.14 8.33 -24.99
CA LEU A 475 30.90 9.01 -24.61
C LEU A 475 30.99 9.60 -23.19
N ALA A 476 31.50 8.85 -22.22
CA ALA A 476 31.66 9.31 -20.84
C ALA A 476 32.57 10.55 -20.73
N ASP A 477 33.68 10.59 -21.48
CA ASP A 477 34.59 11.73 -21.56
C ASP A 477 33.89 12.97 -22.12
N ARG A 478 33.06 12.79 -23.15
CA ARG A 478 32.27 13.87 -23.72
C ARG A 478 31.22 14.41 -22.74
N ILE A 479 30.48 13.53 -22.06
CA ILE A 479 29.51 13.91 -21.02
C ILE A 479 30.20 14.73 -19.93
N LYS A 480 31.34 14.24 -19.42
CA LYS A 480 32.14 14.94 -18.41
C LYS A 480 32.59 16.33 -18.87
N LYS A 481 32.90 16.50 -20.15
CA LYS A 481 33.34 17.78 -20.74
C LYS A 481 32.19 18.77 -20.97
N GLU A 482 31.04 18.29 -21.45
CA GLU A 482 29.95 19.15 -21.92
C GLU A 482 28.77 19.29 -20.94
N ILE A 483 28.65 18.40 -19.95
CA ILE A 483 27.60 18.44 -18.92
C ILE A 483 28.27 18.37 -17.52
N PRO A 484 28.73 19.52 -16.98
CA PRO A 484 29.49 19.55 -15.74
C PRO A 484 28.74 18.89 -14.57
N GLY A 485 29.45 18.03 -13.83
CA GLY A 485 28.91 17.33 -12.65
C GLY A 485 28.19 16.01 -12.97
N LEU A 486 27.84 15.75 -14.24
CA LEU A 486 27.24 14.49 -14.66
C LEU A 486 28.31 13.40 -14.88
N LYS A 487 28.09 12.23 -14.30
CA LYS A 487 28.96 11.04 -14.47
C LYS A 487 28.22 9.94 -15.23
N LEU A 488 28.98 9.12 -15.96
CA LEU A 488 28.50 7.87 -16.53
C LEU A 488 29.20 6.71 -15.81
N GLN A 489 28.42 5.85 -15.18
CA GLN A 489 28.89 4.68 -14.45
C GLN A 489 28.67 3.41 -15.29
N LEU A 490 29.76 2.78 -15.73
CA LEU A 490 29.69 1.50 -16.43
C LEU A 490 29.42 0.36 -15.44
N CYS A 491 28.42 -0.47 -15.75
CA CYS A 491 27.95 -1.57 -14.91
C CYS A 491 27.93 -2.85 -15.75
N PRO A 492 28.85 -3.81 -15.56
CA PRO A 492 28.85 -5.07 -16.32
C PRO A 492 27.62 -5.91 -15.93
N VAL A 493 26.98 -6.57 -16.89
CA VAL A 493 25.81 -7.45 -16.69
C VAL A 493 26.13 -8.87 -17.15
N ASP A 494 25.83 -9.84 -16.28
CA ASP A 494 25.84 -11.26 -16.60
C ASP A 494 24.44 -11.71 -17.02
N GLU A 495 24.28 -12.20 -18.25
CA GLU A 495 23.00 -12.70 -18.77
C GLU A 495 22.47 -13.90 -17.96
N HIS A 496 23.37 -14.73 -17.41
CA HIS A 496 23.00 -15.91 -16.61
C HIS A 496 22.75 -15.59 -15.14
N ASN A 497 23.18 -14.41 -14.69
CA ASN A 497 22.92 -13.89 -13.35
C ASN A 497 22.56 -12.40 -13.43
N PRO A 498 21.39 -12.07 -14.04
CA PRO A 498 21.04 -10.69 -14.39
C PRO A 498 20.88 -9.78 -13.17
N THR A 499 20.68 -10.36 -11.99
CA THR A 499 20.56 -9.63 -10.72
C THR A 499 21.89 -9.46 -10.01
N GLY A 500 22.89 -10.32 -10.29
CA GLY A 500 24.21 -10.29 -9.65
C GLY A 500 25.04 -9.05 -9.96
N SER A 501 24.72 -8.37 -11.07
CA SER A 501 25.31 -7.09 -11.48
C SER A 501 24.65 -5.86 -10.85
N LEU A 502 23.52 -6.02 -10.17
CA LEU A 502 22.70 -4.92 -9.66
C LEU A 502 23.11 -4.52 -8.22
N GLN A 503 24.42 -4.36 -8.02
CA GLN A 503 25.05 -3.98 -6.75
C GLN A 503 25.18 -2.45 -6.59
N TYR A 504 24.90 -1.71 -7.66
CA TYR A 504 25.11 -0.27 -7.71
C TYR A 504 23.86 0.50 -7.23
N ARG A 505 24.04 1.40 -6.26
CA ARG A 505 23.03 2.41 -5.88
C ARG A 505 23.03 3.53 -6.91
N PHE A 506 21.87 4.00 -7.40
CA PHE A 506 21.87 5.21 -8.20
C PHE A 506 22.28 6.41 -7.36
N ALA A 507 23.35 7.07 -7.78
CA ALA A 507 23.86 8.28 -7.16
C ALA A 507 23.32 9.50 -7.88
N GLU A 508 23.13 10.59 -7.13
CA GLU A 508 22.82 11.88 -7.74
C GLU A 508 23.85 12.23 -8.82
N ASN A 509 23.37 12.86 -9.89
CA ASN A 509 24.20 13.27 -11.03
C ASN A 509 24.97 12.13 -11.72
N THR A 510 24.43 10.91 -11.70
CA THR A 510 25.03 9.75 -12.36
C THR A 510 24.04 9.06 -13.30
N ILE A 511 24.52 8.66 -14.48
CA ILE A 511 23.81 7.81 -15.44
C ILE A 511 24.43 6.43 -15.40
N TYR A 512 23.60 5.39 -15.35
CA TYR A 512 24.04 4.00 -15.25
C TYR A 512 24.02 3.34 -16.61
N TRP A 513 25.14 2.74 -17.00
CA TRP A 513 25.31 2.06 -18.27
C TRP A 513 25.49 0.56 -18.04
N PHE A 514 24.38 -0.18 -18.09
CA PHE A 514 24.32 -1.63 -17.86
C PHE A 514 24.72 -2.38 -19.12
N ARG A 515 25.93 -2.93 -19.18
CA ARG A 515 26.52 -3.52 -20.38
C ARG A 515 26.59 -5.04 -20.28
N PHE A 516 25.91 -5.74 -21.19
CA PHE A 516 26.11 -7.18 -21.37
C PHE A 516 27.50 -7.49 -21.96
N LYS A 517 28.00 -8.70 -21.72
CA LYS A 517 29.31 -9.11 -22.25
C LYS A 517 29.30 -9.28 -23.77
N GLU A 518 28.28 -9.96 -24.28
CA GLU A 518 28.12 -10.33 -25.69
C GLU A 518 27.21 -9.35 -26.42
N ASN A 519 27.46 -9.09 -27.70
CA ASN A 519 26.48 -8.45 -28.58
C ASN A 519 25.59 -9.52 -29.22
N LEU A 520 24.26 -9.41 -29.06
CA LEU A 520 23.31 -10.25 -29.79
C LEU A 520 22.87 -9.60 -31.10
N GLY A 521 22.79 -8.27 -31.11
CA GLY A 521 22.59 -7.45 -32.29
C GLY A 521 21.19 -7.60 -32.88
N ARG A 522 21.12 -7.33 -34.19
CA ARG A 522 19.90 -7.40 -35.00
C ARG A 522 20.18 -8.25 -36.25
N PRO A 523 20.02 -9.60 -36.19
CA PRO A 523 20.25 -10.48 -37.32
C PRO A 523 19.35 -10.21 -38.53
N ALA A 524 18.14 -9.69 -38.32
CA ALA A 524 17.21 -9.31 -39.39
C ALA A 524 16.32 -8.13 -38.97
N TYR A 525 15.59 -7.53 -39.90
CA TYR A 525 14.71 -6.39 -39.60
C TYR A 525 13.71 -6.72 -38.47
N THR A 526 13.05 -7.87 -38.51
CA THR A 526 12.10 -8.33 -37.49
C THR A 526 12.76 -9.08 -36.33
N ILE A 527 14.00 -9.57 -36.49
CA ILE A 527 14.70 -10.38 -35.48
C ILE A 527 15.67 -9.48 -34.72
N VAL A 528 15.24 -9.05 -33.53
CA VAL A 528 15.92 -8.02 -32.72
C VAL A 528 16.31 -8.53 -31.31
N PRO A 529 17.16 -9.57 -31.18
CA PRO A 529 17.48 -10.20 -29.91
C PRO A 529 18.17 -9.26 -28.93
N GLY A 530 19.08 -8.39 -29.41
CA GLY A 530 19.73 -7.38 -28.57
C GLY A 530 18.73 -6.38 -28.00
N TRP A 531 17.77 -5.95 -28.83
CA TRP A 531 16.69 -5.07 -28.40
C TRP A 531 15.82 -5.74 -27.33
N TRP A 532 15.34 -6.97 -27.58
CA TRP A 532 14.50 -7.67 -26.61
C TRP A 532 15.20 -7.91 -25.29
N ARG A 533 16.48 -8.30 -25.30
CA ARG A 533 17.27 -8.48 -24.09
C ARG A 533 17.38 -7.16 -23.31
N SER A 534 17.78 -6.08 -23.97
CA SER A 534 17.97 -4.79 -23.30
C SER A 534 16.66 -4.15 -22.84
N PHE A 535 15.60 -4.22 -23.66
CA PHE A 535 14.27 -3.71 -23.34
C PHE A 535 13.65 -4.46 -22.15
N SER A 536 13.67 -5.80 -22.17
CA SER A 536 13.06 -6.60 -21.11
C SER A 536 13.85 -6.59 -19.79
N TYR A 537 15.16 -6.33 -19.83
CA TYR A 537 15.97 -6.10 -18.64
C TYR A 537 15.56 -4.83 -17.88
N GLY A 538 14.89 -3.87 -18.53
CA GLY A 538 14.27 -2.74 -17.85
C GLY A 538 13.24 -3.15 -16.79
N GLY A 539 12.52 -4.26 -17.01
CA GLY A 539 11.60 -4.83 -16.01
C GLY A 539 12.34 -5.37 -14.78
N ILE A 540 13.52 -5.94 -14.99
CA ILE A 540 14.41 -6.37 -13.90
C ILE A 540 14.85 -5.14 -13.11
N LEU A 541 15.34 -4.08 -13.78
CA LEU A 541 15.72 -2.82 -13.13
C LEU A 541 14.56 -2.21 -12.33
N GLY A 542 13.35 -2.16 -12.92
CA GLY A 542 12.14 -1.65 -12.27
C GLY A 542 11.79 -2.41 -10.99
N GLY A 543 11.79 -3.74 -11.04
CA GLY A 543 11.43 -4.59 -9.90
C GLY A 543 12.50 -4.62 -8.81
N ILE A 544 13.76 -4.73 -9.19
CA ILE A 544 14.87 -4.84 -8.22
C ILE A 544 15.11 -3.53 -7.48
N TYR A 545 15.15 -2.42 -8.20
CA TYR A 545 15.30 -1.13 -7.58
C TYR A 545 13.95 -0.62 -7.06
N ASN A 546 12.82 -1.28 -7.28
CA ASN A 546 11.52 -0.85 -6.76
C ASN A 546 11.16 0.60 -7.18
N PHE A 547 11.43 0.96 -8.43
CA PHE A 547 11.01 2.25 -8.97
C PHE A 547 9.47 2.36 -8.97
N ARG A 548 8.93 3.54 -8.68
CA ARG A 548 7.48 3.84 -8.78
C ARG A 548 6.93 3.59 -10.19
N ARG A 549 7.76 3.91 -11.18
CA ARG A 549 7.54 3.68 -12.61
C ARG A 549 8.87 3.55 -13.32
N ILE A 550 8.84 2.86 -14.46
CA ILE A 550 9.91 2.90 -15.44
C ILE A 550 9.36 3.45 -16.76
N ILE A 551 10.15 4.30 -17.40
CA ILE A 551 9.85 4.94 -18.68
C ILE A 551 10.92 4.47 -19.65
N PHE A 552 10.50 3.81 -20.71
CA PHE A 552 11.36 3.45 -21.82
C PHE A 552 11.19 4.47 -22.94
N ILE A 553 12.29 5.11 -23.36
CA ILE A 553 12.30 5.92 -24.58
C ILE A 553 13.56 5.60 -25.36
N GLU A 554 13.40 5.14 -26.60
CA GLU A 554 14.55 4.82 -27.44
C GLU A 554 15.50 5.98 -27.67
N SER A 555 16.78 5.65 -27.93
CA SER A 555 17.85 6.65 -28.07
C SER A 555 17.74 7.57 -29.30
N ASP A 556 16.79 7.27 -30.20
CA ASP A 556 16.39 8.08 -31.37
C ASP A 556 14.94 8.56 -31.27
N CYS A 557 14.36 8.59 -30.07
CA CYS A 557 13.02 9.13 -29.83
C CYS A 557 13.01 10.27 -28.79
N TYR A 558 12.14 11.27 -29.03
CA TYR A 558 12.08 12.53 -28.27
C TYR A 558 10.63 12.98 -28.04
N ILE A 559 10.32 13.37 -26.80
CA ILE A 559 9.04 13.98 -26.41
C ILE A 559 9.13 15.48 -26.58
N LEU A 560 8.23 16.08 -27.37
CA LEU A 560 8.34 17.47 -27.81
C LEU A 560 7.41 18.45 -27.09
N THR A 561 6.31 17.98 -26.49
CA THR A 561 5.31 18.87 -25.87
C THR A 561 5.12 18.64 -24.37
N PRO A 562 4.79 19.70 -23.60
CA PRO A 562 4.47 19.56 -22.17
C PRO A 562 3.28 18.64 -21.89
N ASP A 563 2.26 18.64 -22.76
CA ASP A 563 1.08 17.78 -22.62
C ASP A 563 1.47 16.30 -22.70
N CYS A 564 2.32 15.95 -23.66
CA CYS A 564 2.85 14.59 -23.80
C CYS A 564 3.78 14.24 -22.62
N ALA A 565 4.58 15.19 -22.13
CA ALA A 565 5.40 15.00 -20.94
C ALA A 565 4.54 14.78 -19.69
N PHE A 566 3.43 15.50 -19.53
CA PHE A 566 2.48 15.33 -18.43
C PHE A 566 1.78 13.98 -18.48
N PHE A 567 1.37 13.52 -19.67
CA PHE A 567 0.83 12.18 -19.86
C PHE A 567 1.82 11.10 -19.39
N ILE A 568 3.08 11.19 -19.79
CA ILE A 568 4.15 10.30 -19.29
C ILE A 568 4.31 10.45 -17.77
N ALA A 569 4.18 11.69 -17.27
CA ALA A 569 4.29 12.02 -15.86
C ALA A 569 3.12 11.50 -14.99
N SER A 570 1.92 11.25 -15.53
CA SER A 570 0.71 10.92 -14.74
C SER A 570 0.28 9.45 -14.74
N ASN A 571 0.87 8.59 -15.57
CA ASN A 571 0.46 7.19 -15.71
C ASN A 571 1.12 6.26 -14.68
N PHE A 572 0.69 6.35 -13.41
CA PHE A 572 1.37 5.66 -12.30
C PHE A 572 1.00 4.19 -12.08
N SER A 573 -0.14 3.72 -12.59
CA SER A 573 -0.65 2.36 -12.36
C SER A 573 -0.80 1.51 -13.61
N ARG A 574 -0.50 2.08 -14.78
CA ARG A 574 -0.78 1.46 -16.09
C ARG A 574 0.50 1.17 -16.84
N TRP A 575 0.44 0.17 -17.73
CA TRP A 575 1.35 0.07 -18.86
C TRP A 575 0.71 0.84 -20.01
N ALA A 576 1.30 1.97 -20.37
CA ALA A 576 0.82 2.87 -21.41
C ALA A 576 1.86 3.12 -22.50
N SER A 577 1.40 3.51 -23.68
CA SER A 577 2.23 3.89 -24.83
C SER A 577 1.48 4.84 -25.76
N LEU A 578 2.16 5.37 -26.77
CA LEU A 578 1.61 6.26 -27.78
C LEU A 578 1.27 5.49 -29.06
N TYR A 579 0.50 6.11 -29.94
CA TYR A 579 0.12 5.54 -31.23
C TYR A 579 0.83 6.24 -32.39
N ALA A 580 1.46 5.47 -33.28
CA ALA A 580 2.09 5.97 -34.49
C ALA A 580 1.08 5.93 -35.64
N TYR A 581 0.48 7.09 -35.96
CA TYR A 581 -0.68 7.17 -36.84
C TYR A 581 -0.42 6.74 -38.28
N LYS A 582 0.68 7.19 -38.88
CA LYS A 582 1.02 6.88 -40.28
C LYS A 582 1.51 5.44 -40.42
N LYS A 583 2.10 4.88 -39.35
CA LYS A 583 2.52 3.48 -39.32
C LYS A 583 1.38 2.51 -38.97
N GLY A 584 0.32 3.01 -38.33
CA GLY A 584 -0.89 2.23 -38.05
C GLY A 584 -0.76 1.23 -36.90
N TYR A 585 0.20 1.44 -35.99
CA TYR A 585 0.49 0.54 -34.88
C TYR A 585 0.93 1.29 -33.62
N LEU A 586 1.10 0.52 -32.53
CA LEU A 586 1.66 0.97 -31.27
C LEU A 586 3.12 1.48 -31.39
N GLU A 587 3.47 2.59 -30.75
CA GLU A 587 4.86 3.05 -30.70
C GLU A 587 5.71 2.25 -29.69
N ALA A 588 6.43 1.23 -30.17
CA ALA A 588 7.34 0.44 -29.33
C ALA A 588 8.50 1.25 -28.72
N SER A 589 8.90 2.38 -29.34
CA SER A 589 10.00 3.24 -28.86
C SER A 589 9.64 4.08 -27.63
N ILE A 590 8.37 4.09 -27.18
CA ILE A 590 7.92 4.79 -25.97
C ILE A 590 7.02 3.86 -25.15
N GLN A 591 7.47 3.47 -23.96
CA GLN A 591 6.67 2.66 -23.03
C GLN A 591 6.71 3.26 -21.63
N VAL A 592 5.56 3.42 -20.99
CA VAL A 592 5.44 3.88 -19.61
C VAL A 592 4.85 2.74 -18.80
N LEU A 593 5.58 2.24 -17.82
CA LEU A 593 5.13 1.14 -16.97
C LEU A 593 5.07 1.64 -15.52
N GLY A 594 3.88 1.67 -14.95
CA GLY A 594 3.65 1.87 -13.51
C GLY A 594 3.31 0.55 -12.80
N GLU A 595 3.51 0.50 -11.49
CA GLU A 595 3.28 -0.67 -10.60
C GLU A 595 4.16 -1.92 -10.83
N PRO A 596 4.52 -2.66 -9.76
CA PRO A 596 5.37 -3.86 -9.85
C PRO A 596 4.85 -4.97 -10.78
N SER A 597 3.52 -5.12 -10.89
CA SER A 597 2.90 -6.16 -11.72
C SER A 597 3.23 -5.99 -13.21
N ASN A 598 3.45 -4.77 -13.69
CA ASN A 598 3.80 -4.50 -15.08
C ASN A 598 5.29 -4.74 -15.35
N TYR A 599 6.16 -4.57 -14.35
CA TYR A 599 7.58 -4.92 -14.45
C TYR A 599 7.77 -6.42 -14.64
N GLU A 600 6.98 -7.22 -13.92
CA GLU A 600 7.03 -8.68 -14.02
C GLU A 600 6.60 -9.19 -15.40
N LYS A 601 5.59 -8.55 -16.02
CA LYS A 601 5.20 -8.82 -17.41
C LYS A 601 6.32 -8.50 -18.40
N LEU A 602 7.05 -7.40 -18.19
CA LEU A 602 8.20 -7.05 -19.02
C LEU A 602 9.37 -8.02 -18.80
N HIS A 603 9.63 -8.39 -17.55
CA HIS A 603 10.66 -9.36 -17.15
C HIS A 603 10.37 -10.77 -17.70
N GLU A 604 9.10 -11.14 -17.92
CA GLU A 604 8.74 -12.40 -18.59
C GLU A 604 9.43 -12.55 -19.97
N TYR A 605 9.52 -11.47 -20.74
CA TYR A 605 10.23 -11.49 -22.04
C TYR A 605 11.73 -11.72 -21.91
N PHE A 606 12.33 -11.31 -20.79
CA PHE A 606 13.72 -11.61 -20.48
C PHE A 606 13.88 -13.10 -20.15
N ARG A 607 13.00 -13.65 -19.29
CA ARG A 607 13.02 -15.07 -18.86
C ARG A 607 12.81 -16.06 -20.00
N ARG A 608 12.04 -15.69 -21.02
CA ARG A 608 11.88 -16.52 -22.23
C ARG A 608 13.20 -16.69 -23.00
N GLY A 609 14.16 -15.80 -22.80
CA GLY A 609 15.54 -15.93 -23.25
C GLY A 609 15.71 -16.03 -24.77
N ARG A 610 16.88 -16.55 -25.17
CA ARG A 610 17.29 -16.68 -26.58
C ARG A 610 16.24 -17.34 -27.50
N PRO A 611 15.50 -18.39 -27.10
CA PRO A 611 14.44 -18.94 -27.96
C PRO A 611 13.41 -17.90 -28.40
N PHE A 612 12.96 -17.05 -27.49
CA PHE A 612 12.05 -15.96 -27.82
C PHE A 612 12.77 -14.86 -28.60
N TRP A 613 13.94 -14.41 -28.13
CA TRP A 613 14.71 -13.31 -28.74
C TRP A 613 15.14 -13.56 -30.19
N TYR A 614 15.31 -14.82 -30.58
CA TYR A 614 15.61 -15.24 -31.96
C TYR A 614 14.38 -15.71 -32.74
N LYS A 615 13.16 -15.46 -32.25
CA LYS A 615 11.91 -15.77 -32.95
C LYS A 615 11.74 -17.29 -33.22
N ASN A 616 12.27 -18.16 -32.35
CA ASN A 616 12.08 -19.60 -32.55
C ASN A 616 10.58 -19.93 -32.47
N ASN A 617 10.03 -20.50 -33.54
CA ASN A 617 8.63 -20.89 -33.69
C ASN A 617 7.59 -19.73 -33.76
N LEU A 618 7.99 -18.52 -34.18
CA LEU A 618 7.07 -17.39 -34.40
C LEU A 618 7.12 -16.91 -35.86
N HIS A 619 6.03 -16.35 -36.39
CA HIS A 619 5.97 -15.73 -37.73
C HIS A 619 6.36 -14.23 -37.69
N ASP A 620 6.85 -13.65 -38.80
CA ASP A 620 7.36 -12.26 -38.86
C ASP A 620 6.36 -11.22 -38.39
N ASN A 621 5.12 -11.32 -38.86
CA ASN A 621 4.04 -10.37 -38.56
C ASN A 621 3.52 -10.48 -37.11
N VAL A 622 4.01 -11.45 -36.33
CA VAL A 622 3.64 -11.69 -34.92
C VAL A 622 4.76 -11.30 -33.96
N TYR A 623 5.98 -11.09 -34.46
CA TYR A 623 7.18 -10.97 -33.63
C TYR A 623 7.74 -9.55 -33.50
N ALA A 624 7.40 -8.62 -34.39
CA ALA A 624 7.87 -7.24 -34.26
C ALA A 624 7.35 -6.61 -32.95
N PRO A 625 8.17 -5.83 -32.22
CA PRO A 625 7.82 -5.30 -30.91
C PRO A 625 6.46 -4.61 -30.84
N GLU A 626 6.10 -3.88 -31.89
CA GLU A 626 4.85 -3.13 -32.01
C GLU A 626 3.62 -4.04 -31.93
N PHE A 627 3.69 -5.25 -32.50
CA PHE A 627 2.60 -6.22 -32.49
C PHE A 627 2.60 -7.09 -31.23
N VAL A 628 3.79 -7.47 -30.73
CA VAL A 628 3.92 -8.28 -29.51
C VAL A 628 3.37 -7.51 -28.29
N LEU A 629 3.69 -6.21 -28.21
CA LEU A 629 3.29 -5.37 -27.08
C LEU A 629 1.83 -4.90 -27.15
N GLN A 630 1.23 -4.83 -28.35
CA GLN A 630 -0.13 -4.30 -28.55
C GLN A 630 -1.19 -4.97 -27.67
N ASN A 631 -1.06 -6.27 -27.39
CA ASN A 631 -2.02 -7.03 -26.56
C ASN A 631 -1.71 -7.00 -25.06
N LYS A 632 -0.64 -6.34 -24.62
CA LYS A 632 -0.20 -6.29 -23.22
C LYS A 632 -0.38 -4.92 -22.57
N ILE A 633 -0.57 -3.90 -23.38
CA ILE A 633 -0.64 -2.50 -22.96
C ILE A 633 -2.06 -2.18 -22.53
N HIS A 634 -2.19 -1.57 -21.34
CA HIS A 634 -3.47 -1.16 -20.79
C HIS A 634 -4.03 0.07 -21.52
N GLU A 635 -3.15 0.97 -21.97
CA GLU A 635 -3.55 2.24 -22.58
C GLU A 635 -2.67 2.60 -23.78
N ILE A 636 -3.30 2.72 -24.95
CA ILE A 636 -2.66 3.24 -26.16
C ILE A 636 -3.24 4.62 -26.42
N ASN A 637 -2.49 5.67 -26.08
CA ASN A 637 -2.95 7.03 -26.24
C ASN A 637 -2.81 7.47 -27.70
N LYS A 638 -3.98 7.77 -28.31
CA LYS A 638 -4.09 8.23 -29.70
C LYS A 638 -4.28 9.75 -29.80
N SER A 639 -4.37 10.50 -28.70
CA SER A 639 -4.59 11.96 -28.79
C SER A 639 -3.34 12.74 -29.21
N PHE A 640 -2.14 12.19 -28.97
CA PHE A 640 -0.88 12.84 -29.32
C PHE A 640 -0.46 12.60 -30.77
N LYS A 641 0.04 13.64 -31.43
CA LYS A 641 0.55 13.59 -32.81
C LYS A 641 2.03 13.22 -32.82
N GLY A 642 2.39 12.09 -33.41
CA GLY A 642 3.79 11.72 -33.57
C GLY A 642 3.94 10.43 -34.35
N ASP A 643 5.17 10.18 -34.81
CA ASP A 643 5.47 9.06 -35.69
C ASP A 643 6.97 8.74 -35.76
N ARG A 644 7.32 7.69 -36.53
CA ARG A 644 8.70 7.30 -36.86
C ARG A 644 9.17 7.99 -38.13
N TYR A 645 9.83 9.12 -37.97
CA TYR A 645 10.17 10.01 -39.09
C TYR A 645 11.39 9.57 -39.91
N GLY A 646 12.25 8.68 -39.38
CA GLY A 646 13.39 8.14 -40.13
C GLY A 646 13.15 6.84 -40.89
N ASP A 647 11.96 6.23 -40.79
CA ASP A 647 11.69 4.95 -41.46
C ASP A 647 11.43 5.09 -42.96
N ASP A 648 10.74 6.14 -43.45
CA ASP A 648 10.43 6.33 -44.87
C ASP A 648 10.09 7.80 -45.20
N MET A 649 10.77 8.41 -46.18
CA MET A 649 10.32 9.53 -47.04
C MET A 649 9.52 10.69 -46.38
N PHE A 650 9.83 11.08 -45.15
CA PHE A 650 9.31 12.32 -44.57
C PHE A 650 10.34 13.42 -44.77
N ASP A 651 10.03 14.41 -45.61
CA ASP A 651 10.96 15.49 -45.92
C ASP A 651 11.25 16.37 -44.68
N GLU A 652 10.28 16.53 -43.76
CA GLU A 652 10.41 17.33 -42.54
C GLU A 652 9.54 16.81 -41.37
N VAL A 653 9.99 17.07 -40.13
CA VAL A 653 9.18 16.82 -38.91
C VAL A 653 8.09 17.89 -38.79
N PRO A 654 6.80 17.51 -38.66
CA PRO A 654 5.70 18.45 -38.48
C PRO A 654 5.91 19.35 -37.26
N MET A 655 5.65 20.64 -37.44
CA MET A 655 5.83 21.65 -36.39
C MET A 655 4.91 21.45 -35.18
N ASP A 656 3.83 20.68 -35.31
CA ASP A 656 2.86 20.37 -34.26
C ASP A 656 3.01 18.95 -33.68
N ALA A 657 4.10 18.24 -33.98
CA ALA A 657 4.37 16.92 -33.42
C ALA A 657 4.61 16.97 -31.90
N ASP A 658 3.87 16.15 -31.15
CA ASP A 658 4.01 15.92 -29.71
C ASP A 658 5.18 15.00 -29.36
N TYR A 659 5.54 14.08 -30.26
CA TYR A 659 6.72 13.23 -30.15
C TYR A 659 7.27 12.86 -31.54
N ILE A 660 8.56 12.51 -31.58
CA ILE A 660 9.25 12.06 -32.79
C ILE A 660 10.09 10.83 -32.44
N CYS A 661 10.00 9.76 -33.23
CA CYS A 661 10.84 8.57 -33.07
C CYS A 661 11.64 8.26 -34.33
N ASN A 662 12.68 7.43 -34.19
CA ASN A 662 13.63 7.04 -35.23
C ASN A 662 14.24 8.26 -35.97
N VAL A 663 14.79 9.24 -35.24
CA VAL A 663 15.46 10.41 -35.87
C VAL A 663 16.98 10.34 -35.75
N HIS A 664 17.69 10.60 -36.86
CA HIS A 664 19.15 10.46 -36.92
C HIS A 664 19.91 11.80 -36.83
N ASP A 665 19.39 12.88 -37.39
CA ASP A 665 20.12 14.16 -37.58
C ASP A 665 19.47 15.41 -37.00
N ILE A 666 18.34 15.28 -36.29
CA ILE A 666 17.60 16.44 -35.77
C ILE A 666 18.07 16.80 -34.35
N GLU A 667 18.42 18.07 -34.13
CA GLU A 667 18.65 18.58 -32.77
C GLU A 667 17.31 18.78 -32.03
N PRO A 668 17.03 18.00 -30.96
CA PRO A 668 15.74 18.01 -30.29
C PRO A 668 15.41 19.36 -29.62
N THR A 669 16.44 20.09 -29.17
CA THR A 669 16.29 21.42 -28.56
C THR A 669 15.72 22.44 -29.52
N LYS A 670 16.01 22.35 -30.82
CA LYS A 670 15.39 23.21 -31.84
C LYS A 670 13.91 22.85 -32.05
N ALA A 671 13.57 21.57 -32.08
CA ALA A 671 12.18 21.12 -32.22
C ALA A 671 11.31 21.49 -31.01
N TRP A 672 11.79 21.23 -29.78
CA TRP A 672 11.11 21.58 -28.53
C TRP A 672 10.93 23.11 -28.40
N GLN A 673 11.97 23.89 -28.71
CA GLN A 673 11.91 25.36 -28.67
C GLN A 673 11.04 25.96 -29.77
N VAL A 674 11.03 25.40 -30.98
CA VAL A 674 10.18 25.89 -32.09
C VAL A 674 8.71 25.63 -31.78
N ASN A 675 8.36 24.41 -31.35
CA ASN A 675 6.98 24.03 -31.04
C ASN A 675 6.45 24.76 -29.78
N TRP A 676 7.30 24.94 -28.75
CA TRP A 676 7.00 25.84 -27.64
C TRP A 676 6.86 27.30 -28.08
N LYS A 677 7.76 27.83 -28.92
CA LYS A 677 7.66 29.20 -29.43
C LYS A 677 6.41 29.42 -30.29
N LEU A 678 5.92 28.42 -31.00
CA LEU A 678 4.66 28.49 -31.76
C LEU A 678 3.44 28.40 -30.86
N LYS A 679 3.33 27.40 -29.99
CA LYS A 679 2.21 27.35 -29.01
C LYS A 679 2.22 28.56 -28.09
N LYS A 680 3.40 29.02 -27.65
CA LYS A 680 3.58 30.28 -26.91
C LYS A 680 3.25 31.49 -27.77
N ALA A 681 3.62 31.57 -29.06
CA ALA A 681 3.20 32.66 -29.93
C ALA A 681 1.71 32.64 -30.24
N THR A 682 1.07 31.46 -30.31
CA THR A 682 -0.38 31.29 -30.44
C THR A 682 -1.08 31.68 -29.16
N ILE A 683 -0.57 31.28 -27.99
CA ILE A 683 -1.06 31.68 -26.67
C ILE A 683 -0.83 33.18 -26.44
N ASP A 684 0.35 33.71 -26.72
CA ASP A 684 0.69 35.13 -26.63
C ASP A 684 -0.09 35.95 -27.66
N SER A 685 -0.44 35.40 -28.83
CA SER A 685 -1.32 36.02 -29.83
C SER A 685 -2.79 35.98 -29.39
N LEU A 686 -3.25 34.88 -28.79
CA LEU A 686 -4.59 34.74 -28.19
C LEU A 686 -4.74 35.67 -26.97
N ILE A 687 -3.69 35.79 -26.16
CA ILE A 687 -3.57 36.70 -25.02
C ILE A 687 -3.47 38.14 -25.53
N ALA A 688 -2.63 38.47 -26.52
CA ALA A 688 -2.49 39.83 -27.06
C ALA A 688 -3.78 40.32 -27.77
N ASN A 689 -4.46 39.44 -28.51
CA ASN A 689 -5.74 39.76 -29.14
C ASN A 689 -6.88 39.86 -28.09
N GLY A 690 -6.86 39.04 -27.04
CA GLY A 690 -7.75 39.15 -25.88
C GLY A 690 -7.46 40.36 -24.97
N TYR A 691 -6.19 40.78 -24.89
CA TYR A 691 -5.69 41.92 -24.11
C TYR A 691 -6.31 43.24 -24.58
N SER A 692 -6.57 43.37 -25.88
CA SER A 692 -7.22 44.56 -26.45
C SER A 692 -8.65 44.80 -25.91
N ARG A 693 -9.29 43.78 -25.31
CA ARG A 693 -10.68 43.83 -24.82
C ARG A 693 -10.84 43.69 -23.30
N LEU A 694 -9.77 43.43 -22.54
CA LEU A 694 -9.82 43.20 -21.09
C LEU A 694 -9.02 44.26 -20.32
N THR A 695 -9.42 45.52 -20.44
CA THR A 695 -8.73 46.70 -19.85
C THR A 695 -9.01 46.94 -18.35
N HIS A 696 -9.42 45.92 -17.58
CA HIS A 696 -9.92 46.14 -16.20
C HIS A 696 -9.29 45.30 -15.07
N LEU A 697 -8.19 44.58 -15.30
CA LEU A 697 -7.48 43.88 -14.22
C LEU A 697 -6.27 44.69 -13.75
N LYS A 698 -6.13 44.88 -12.42
CA LYS A 698 -4.98 45.57 -11.81
C LYS A 698 -3.70 44.76 -12.04
N GLU A 699 -2.68 45.43 -12.59
CA GLU A 699 -1.37 44.87 -13.01
C GLU A 699 -0.68 43.98 -11.95
N GLU A 700 -0.88 44.24 -10.65
CA GLU A 700 -0.25 43.48 -9.56
C GLU A 700 -0.64 42.00 -9.51
N TYR A 701 -1.89 41.65 -9.79
CA TYR A 701 -2.37 40.26 -9.71
C TYR A 701 -1.87 39.41 -10.89
N HIS A 702 -1.65 40.05 -12.04
CA HIS A 702 -1.09 39.41 -13.22
C HIS A 702 0.39 39.07 -13.00
N GLN A 703 1.13 39.95 -12.33
CA GLN A 703 2.55 39.74 -12.04
C GLN A 703 2.77 38.53 -11.11
N GLN A 704 1.89 38.34 -10.13
CA GLN A 704 1.94 37.19 -9.21
C GLN A 704 1.55 35.85 -9.86
N LEU A 705 0.54 35.83 -10.73
CA LEU A 705 0.13 34.62 -11.46
C LEU A 705 1.22 34.18 -12.43
N VAL A 706 1.83 35.14 -13.13
CA VAL A 706 2.92 34.91 -14.07
C VAL A 706 4.19 34.47 -13.34
N GLU A 707 4.56 35.11 -12.22
CA GLU A 707 5.69 34.69 -11.37
C GLU A 707 5.49 33.30 -10.76
N SER A 708 4.27 32.96 -10.35
CA SER A 708 3.89 31.62 -9.85
C SER A 708 4.12 30.54 -10.91
N ILE A 709 3.64 30.76 -12.13
CA ILE A 709 3.83 29.84 -13.27
C ILE A 709 5.32 29.70 -13.60
N TYR A 710 6.07 30.80 -13.71
CA TYR A 710 7.50 30.73 -14.02
C TYR A 710 8.35 30.08 -12.92
N THR A 711 7.99 30.26 -11.66
CA THR A 711 8.66 29.63 -10.49
C THR A 711 8.43 28.13 -10.46
N GLN A 712 7.22 27.68 -10.81
CA GLN A 712 6.85 26.27 -10.86
C GLN A 712 7.59 25.50 -11.98
N PHE A 713 8.03 26.20 -13.04
CA PHE A 713 8.74 25.62 -14.19
C PHE A 713 10.23 25.98 -14.29
N GLY A 714 10.80 26.69 -13.30
CA GLY A 714 12.25 26.82 -13.11
C GLY A 714 13.01 27.72 -14.09
N VAL A 715 12.40 28.80 -14.60
CA VAL A 715 13.03 29.74 -15.56
C VAL A 715 13.07 31.17 -15.01
N LYS A 716 14.16 31.92 -15.26
CA LYS A 716 14.27 33.35 -14.89
C LYS A 716 13.47 34.25 -15.84
N PRO A 717 12.75 35.28 -15.34
CA PRO A 717 11.99 36.21 -16.18
C PRO A 717 12.90 37.06 -17.08
N LEU A 718 12.44 37.36 -18.30
CA LEU A 718 13.09 38.33 -19.19
C LEU A 718 13.01 39.72 -18.56
N THR A 719 14.17 40.36 -18.36
CA THR A 719 14.24 41.75 -17.88
C THR A 719 13.81 42.72 -18.98
N ARG A 720 13.13 43.79 -18.55
CA ARG A 720 12.32 44.79 -19.27
C ARG A 720 12.97 45.57 -20.43
N THR A 721 14.10 45.15 -21.01
CA THR A 721 14.94 46.00 -21.88
C THR A 721 15.19 45.48 -23.30
N GLU A 722 14.57 44.39 -23.76
CA GLU A 722 14.64 44.01 -25.17
C GLU A 722 13.33 44.32 -25.91
N PRO A 723 13.36 45.00 -27.08
CA PRO A 723 12.16 45.38 -27.81
C PRO A 723 11.48 44.16 -28.44
N VAL A 724 10.15 44.11 -28.35
CA VAL A 724 9.30 43.16 -29.08
C VAL A 724 9.48 43.39 -30.59
N PRO A 725 9.83 42.38 -31.40
CA PRO A 725 9.96 42.55 -32.86
C PRO A 725 8.62 42.93 -33.50
N ASP A 726 8.65 43.95 -34.37
CA ASP A 726 7.50 44.50 -35.11
C ASP A 726 6.61 43.44 -35.77
N ALA A 727 5.30 43.54 -35.52
CA ALA A 727 4.25 42.63 -36.01
C ALA A 727 4.05 42.59 -37.54
N VAL A 728 4.81 43.40 -38.30
CA VAL A 728 4.65 43.56 -39.75
C VAL A 728 5.41 42.50 -40.57
N LYS A 729 6.25 41.66 -39.95
CA LYS A 729 6.96 40.57 -40.65
C LYS A 729 6.23 39.22 -40.70
N LEU A 730 5.04 39.10 -40.11
CA LEU A 730 4.29 37.83 -40.07
C LEU A 730 3.43 37.56 -41.31
N THR A 731 3.18 38.55 -42.16
CA THR A 731 2.36 38.38 -43.39
C THR A 731 3.09 37.65 -44.51
N GLU A 732 4.42 37.65 -44.55
CA GLU A 732 5.18 36.95 -45.60
C GLU A 732 5.21 35.41 -45.42
N VAL A 733 4.77 34.88 -44.27
CA VAL A 733 4.78 33.43 -43.98
C VAL A 733 3.51 32.72 -44.49
N PHE A 734 2.44 33.45 -44.81
CA PHE A 734 1.13 32.86 -45.14
C PHE A 734 0.84 32.65 -46.64
N ASP A 735 1.67 33.17 -47.56
CA ASP A 735 1.41 33.08 -49.02
C ASP A 735 1.86 31.74 -49.68
N GLY A 736 2.29 30.75 -48.91
CA GLY A 736 2.96 29.55 -49.43
C GLY A 736 2.17 28.24 -49.50
N ILE A 737 0.90 28.17 -49.08
CA ILE A 737 0.17 26.89 -48.96
C ILE A 737 -0.73 26.66 -50.18
N PRO A 738 -0.48 25.64 -51.03
CA PRO A 738 -1.38 25.32 -52.14
C PRO A 738 -2.63 24.58 -51.63
N THR A 739 -3.80 25.07 -52.02
CA THR A 739 -5.11 24.43 -51.81
C THR A 739 -5.28 23.22 -52.73
N ARG A 740 -5.76 22.09 -52.19
CA ARG A 740 -6.25 20.97 -53.00
C ARG A 740 -7.63 20.53 -52.50
N GLU A 741 -8.59 20.56 -53.42
CA GLU A 741 -10.00 20.19 -53.26
C GLU A 741 -10.18 18.71 -52.88
N PRO A 742 -11.33 18.37 -52.26
CA PRO A 742 -12.13 17.30 -52.86
C PRO A 742 -13.66 17.55 -52.80
N TYR A 743 -14.32 17.12 -53.88
CA TYR A 743 -15.78 16.97 -54.02
C TYR A 743 -16.31 15.80 -53.18
N ASN A 744 -17.61 15.81 -52.85
CA ASN A 744 -18.46 14.59 -52.77
C ASN A 744 -19.98 14.88 -53.00
N ASP A 745 -20.50 14.19 -54.01
CA ASP A 745 -21.82 13.64 -54.39
C ASP A 745 -23.20 14.22 -54.01
N ASP A 746 -23.38 15.19 -53.10
CA ASP A 746 -24.72 15.73 -52.78
C ASP A 746 -24.98 17.17 -53.25
N GLY A 747 -24.09 17.72 -54.07
CA GLY A 747 -24.32 18.98 -54.80
C GLY A 747 -24.63 20.21 -53.94
N LYS A 748 -24.37 20.17 -52.62
CA LYS A 748 -24.40 21.35 -51.75
C LYS A 748 -22.97 21.77 -51.42
N ASP A 749 -22.70 23.03 -51.71
CA ASP A 749 -21.44 23.72 -51.50
C ASP A 749 -21.08 23.76 -50.01
N ILE A 750 -19.98 23.10 -49.59
CA ILE A 750 -19.41 23.23 -48.24
C ILE A 750 -18.59 24.54 -48.11
N GLY A 751 -18.39 25.28 -49.21
CA GLY A 751 -17.84 26.63 -49.19
C GLY A 751 -18.68 27.62 -48.37
N ASP A 752 -19.99 27.39 -48.25
CA ASP A 752 -20.88 28.32 -47.52
C ASP A 752 -20.94 28.05 -46.00
N TYR A 753 -20.55 26.87 -45.49
CA TYR A 753 -20.59 26.63 -44.03
C TYR A 753 -19.36 27.20 -43.29
N TYR A 754 -18.21 27.28 -43.96
CA TYR A 754 -17.00 27.91 -43.41
C TYR A 754 -16.83 29.37 -43.83
N GLY A 755 -17.49 29.81 -44.91
CA GLY A 755 -17.56 31.22 -45.32
C GLY A 755 -18.48 32.08 -44.43
N GLU A 756 -19.48 31.48 -43.77
CA GLU A 756 -20.40 32.19 -42.87
C GLU A 756 -19.98 32.17 -41.38
N MET A 757 -18.91 31.44 -40.99
CA MET A 757 -18.28 31.64 -39.68
C MET A 757 -17.47 32.94 -39.69
N ASN A 758 -18.20 34.06 -39.64
CA ASN A 758 -17.66 35.30 -39.12
C ASN A 758 -17.06 35.01 -37.74
N PHE A 759 -15.73 35.09 -37.62
CA PHE A 759 -15.01 35.17 -36.35
C PHE A 759 -15.33 36.52 -35.66
N ASP A 760 -16.60 36.78 -35.40
CA ASP A 760 -16.99 37.82 -34.46
C ASP A 760 -16.72 37.32 -33.03
N GLY A 761 -16.49 38.26 -32.11
CA GLY A 761 -16.07 37.96 -30.73
C GLY A 761 -17.05 37.11 -29.91
N THR A 762 -18.20 36.73 -30.47
CA THR A 762 -19.16 35.82 -29.84
C THR A 762 -18.66 34.37 -29.87
N ASN A 763 -18.06 33.92 -30.99
CA ASN A 763 -17.62 32.52 -31.16
C ASN A 763 -16.35 32.18 -30.36
N LEU A 764 -15.50 33.18 -30.08
CA LEU A 764 -14.30 33.01 -29.25
C LEU A 764 -14.64 32.89 -27.76
N THR A 765 -15.54 33.74 -27.25
CA THR A 765 -16.08 33.64 -25.89
C THR A 765 -16.83 32.31 -25.69
N TYR A 766 -17.52 31.85 -26.73
CA TYR A 766 -18.19 30.56 -26.76
C TYR A 766 -17.21 29.38 -26.62
N THR A 767 -16.12 29.40 -27.41
CA THR A 767 -15.08 28.35 -27.38
C THR A 767 -14.33 28.32 -26.04
N ILE A 768 -14.04 29.50 -25.49
CA ILE A 768 -13.42 29.64 -24.15
C ILE A 768 -14.37 29.15 -23.06
N GLY A 769 -15.67 29.46 -23.17
CA GLY A 769 -16.70 29.01 -22.23
C GLY A 769 -16.87 27.48 -22.22
N VAL A 770 -16.86 26.82 -23.38
CA VAL A 770 -16.89 25.35 -23.51
C VAL A 770 -15.67 24.70 -22.86
N LEU A 771 -14.48 25.26 -23.08
CA LEU A 771 -13.23 24.74 -22.51
C LEU A 771 -13.18 24.91 -20.98
N LEU A 772 -13.57 26.07 -20.46
CA LEU A 772 -13.65 26.32 -19.02
C LEU A 772 -14.73 25.46 -18.35
N HIS A 773 -15.88 25.26 -18.99
CA HIS A 773 -16.94 24.38 -18.50
C HIS A 773 -16.46 22.92 -18.35
N ARG A 774 -15.73 22.41 -19.35
CA ARG A 774 -15.18 21.04 -19.32
C ARG A 774 -14.09 20.87 -18.25
N LEU A 775 -13.16 21.81 -18.16
CA LEU A 775 -12.10 21.82 -17.14
C LEU A 775 -12.66 21.94 -15.72
N HIS A 776 -13.65 22.80 -15.51
CA HIS A 776 -14.30 22.97 -14.20
C HIS A 776 -15.12 21.75 -13.79
N ARG A 777 -15.79 21.08 -14.73
CA ARG A 777 -16.54 19.85 -14.47
C ARG A 777 -15.62 18.74 -13.98
N GLU A 778 -14.52 18.48 -14.68
CA GLU A 778 -13.53 17.46 -14.29
C GLU A 778 -12.86 17.79 -12.94
N PHE A 779 -12.61 19.08 -12.68
CA PHE A 779 -12.03 19.52 -11.41
C PHE A 779 -13.01 19.38 -10.23
N LEU A 780 -14.29 19.73 -10.42
CA LEU A 780 -15.32 19.63 -9.38
C LEU A 780 -15.71 18.17 -9.10
N ASP A 781 -15.84 17.32 -10.12
CA ASP A 781 -16.12 15.88 -9.96
C ASP A 781 -15.03 15.18 -9.13
N LYS A 782 -13.77 15.61 -9.29
CA LYS A 782 -12.62 15.10 -8.53
C LYS A 782 -12.56 15.64 -7.10
N LEU A 783 -12.91 16.91 -6.89
CA LEU A 783 -12.98 17.51 -5.55
C LEU A 783 -14.12 16.90 -4.71
N MET A 784 -15.20 16.48 -5.38
CA MET A 784 -16.37 15.83 -4.79
C MET A 784 -16.13 14.39 -4.32
N SER A 785 -15.21 13.64 -4.94
CA SER A 785 -14.83 12.31 -4.44
C SER A 785 -14.00 12.37 -3.16
N ASP A 786 -13.33 13.50 -2.92
CA ASP A 786 -12.26 13.60 -1.92
C ASP A 786 -12.67 14.38 -0.66
N PHE A 787 -13.76 15.18 -0.67
CA PHE A 787 -14.14 16.06 0.46
C PHE A 787 -15.63 16.02 0.85
N SER A 788 -16.02 15.08 1.72
CA SER A 788 -17.40 14.95 2.25
C SER A 788 -17.73 15.83 3.48
N GLY A 789 -17.01 16.94 3.71
CA GLY A 789 -16.92 17.59 5.03
C GLY A 789 -17.30 19.07 5.17
N PHE A 790 -18.00 19.69 4.22
CA PHE A 790 -18.30 21.13 4.32
C PHE A 790 -19.44 21.44 5.31
N ARG A 791 -19.17 22.31 6.32
CA ARG A 791 -20.20 22.85 7.24
C ARG A 791 -21.04 23.95 6.57
N GLN A 792 -22.34 23.91 6.82
CA GLN A 792 -23.40 24.71 6.17
C GLN A 792 -23.41 26.24 6.43
N ALA A 793 -22.48 26.78 7.21
CA ALA A 793 -22.62 28.13 7.78
C ALA A 793 -21.89 29.26 7.02
N ASP A 794 -21.26 28.98 5.87
CA ASP A 794 -20.52 29.99 5.11
C ASP A 794 -21.10 30.12 3.68
N GLY A 795 -21.10 31.33 3.12
CA GLY A 795 -21.76 31.70 1.85
C GLY A 795 -21.32 30.86 0.64
N THR A 796 -20.23 30.11 0.78
CA THR A 796 -19.70 29.11 -0.15
C THR A 796 -20.66 27.95 -0.39
N TYR A 797 -21.42 27.50 0.62
CA TYR A 797 -22.41 26.41 0.44
C TYR A 797 -23.60 26.87 -0.41
N ALA A 798 -23.95 28.16 -0.38
CA ALA A 798 -24.99 28.75 -1.21
C ALA A 798 -24.52 29.04 -2.66
N LEU A 799 -23.22 29.25 -2.88
CA LEU A 799 -22.62 29.29 -4.22
C LEU A 799 -22.52 27.87 -4.79
N TYR A 800 -22.00 26.93 -4.00
CA TYR A 800 -21.90 25.51 -4.31
C TYR A 800 -23.28 24.90 -4.65
N ASN A 801 -24.30 25.07 -3.80
CA ASN A 801 -25.66 24.59 -4.12
C ASN A 801 -26.26 25.26 -5.35
N ARG A 802 -25.86 26.50 -5.70
CA ARG A 802 -26.33 27.16 -6.94
C ARG A 802 -25.66 26.55 -8.16
N THR A 803 -24.34 26.38 -8.13
CA THR A 803 -23.58 25.75 -9.22
C THR A 803 -23.98 24.29 -9.40
N VAL A 804 -24.20 23.55 -8.31
CA VAL A 804 -24.64 22.15 -8.32
C VAL A 804 -26.11 22.02 -8.76
N ARG A 805 -27.06 22.83 -8.25
CA ARG A 805 -28.45 22.81 -8.77
C ARG A 805 -28.54 23.24 -10.24
N PHE A 806 -27.60 24.04 -10.72
CA PHE A 806 -27.48 24.38 -12.14
C PHE A 806 -26.98 23.19 -12.98
N LEU A 807 -26.07 22.38 -12.43
CA LEU A 807 -25.56 21.14 -13.04
C LEU A 807 -26.55 19.95 -12.92
N GLU A 808 -27.28 19.85 -11.81
CA GLU A 808 -28.21 18.74 -11.51
C GLU A 808 -29.66 19.00 -11.99
N GLY A 809 -30.05 20.27 -12.18
CA GLY A 809 -31.45 20.66 -12.38
C GLY A 809 -31.90 20.88 -13.83
N GLN A 810 -31.02 21.24 -14.76
CA GLN A 810 -31.37 21.47 -16.18
C GLN A 810 -30.14 21.27 -17.08
N ILE A 811 -29.76 20.01 -17.36
CA ILE A 811 -28.73 19.74 -18.36
C ILE A 811 -29.33 19.97 -19.74
N LYS A 812 -29.10 21.18 -20.22
CA LYS A 812 -28.92 21.53 -21.61
C LYS A 812 -27.41 21.47 -21.85
N GLU A 813 -26.94 20.88 -22.96
CA GLU A 813 -25.51 20.99 -23.34
C GLU A 813 -25.10 22.48 -23.34
N TRP A 814 -23.81 22.84 -23.23
CA TRP A 814 -23.40 24.26 -23.29
C TRP A 814 -24.05 24.99 -24.48
N ASP A 815 -24.22 24.26 -25.58
CA ASP A 815 -24.86 24.67 -26.82
C ASP A 815 -26.38 24.91 -26.73
N ASP A 816 -27.05 24.33 -25.73
CA ASP A 816 -28.48 24.46 -25.51
C ASP A 816 -28.85 25.59 -24.52
N MET A 817 -27.87 26.14 -23.80
CA MET A 817 -28.03 27.22 -22.84
C MET A 817 -28.20 28.57 -23.54
N ASP A 818 -29.07 29.43 -23.00
CA ASP A 818 -29.10 30.81 -23.47
C ASP A 818 -27.90 31.63 -22.95
N ARG A 819 -27.61 32.73 -23.63
CA ARG A 819 -26.43 33.57 -23.35
C ARG A 819 -26.41 34.13 -21.92
N ARG A 820 -27.57 34.34 -21.31
CA ARG A 820 -27.70 34.87 -19.94
C ARG A 820 -27.41 33.79 -18.91
N GLN A 821 -27.81 32.55 -19.21
CA GLN A 821 -27.48 31.36 -18.43
C GLN A 821 -25.97 31.06 -18.48
N GLN A 822 -25.35 31.13 -19.66
CA GLN A 822 -23.90 30.96 -19.85
C GLN A 822 -23.09 32.00 -19.06
N ASP A 823 -23.45 33.29 -19.17
CA ASP A 823 -22.78 34.37 -18.42
C ASP A 823 -22.93 34.26 -16.90
N THR A 824 -24.06 33.73 -16.44
CA THR A 824 -24.31 33.52 -15.00
C THR A 824 -23.45 32.37 -14.48
N TYR A 825 -23.39 31.26 -15.23
CA TYR A 825 -22.53 30.13 -14.91
C TYR A 825 -21.06 30.52 -14.83
N LEU A 826 -20.53 31.25 -15.82
CA LEU A 826 -19.12 31.67 -15.86
C LEU A 826 -18.75 32.53 -14.65
N ARG A 827 -19.61 33.47 -14.24
CA ARG A 827 -19.35 34.34 -13.08
C ARG A 827 -19.38 33.58 -11.74
N ASP A 828 -20.32 32.66 -11.57
CA ASP A 828 -20.45 31.90 -10.34
C ASP A 828 -19.33 30.84 -10.22
N ALA A 829 -18.93 30.25 -11.35
CA ALA A 829 -17.81 29.33 -11.45
C ALA A 829 -16.46 30.02 -11.15
N GLU A 830 -16.22 31.21 -11.70
CA GLU A 830 -15.03 32.02 -11.42
C GLU A 830 -14.91 32.37 -9.92
N LYS A 831 -16.02 32.78 -9.29
CA LYS A 831 -16.05 33.07 -7.85
C LYS A 831 -15.80 31.83 -6.99
N LEU A 832 -16.33 30.68 -7.36
CA LEU A 832 -16.10 29.43 -6.64
C LEU A 832 -14.63 29.01 -6.71
N SER A 833 -14.02 29.09 -7.90
CA SER A 833 -12.59 28.78 -8.10
C SER A 833 -11.68 29.69 -7.28
N LEU A 834 -11.97 31.00 -7.21
CA LEU A 834 -11.21 31.95 -6.38
C LEU A 834 -11.29 31.63 -4.88
N VAL A 835 -12.46 31.22 -4.38
CA VAL A 835 -12.63 30.83 -2.97
C VAL A 835 -11.91 29.53 -2.64
N LEU A 836 -11.95 28.55 -3.55
CA LEU A 836 -11.28 27.25 -3.38
C LEU A 836 -9.75 27.40 -3.43
N ILE A 837 -9.23 28.22 -4.35
CA ILE A 837 -7.80 28.53 -4.44
C ILE A 837 -7.32 29.22 -3.16
N ASN A 838 -8.04 30.24 -2.67
CA ASN A 838 -7.65 30.92 -1.43
C ASN A 838 -7.65 29.98 -0.21
N LYS A 839 -8.64 29.08 -0.07
CA LYS A 839 -8.65 28.11 1.04
C LYS A 839 -7.59 27.01 0.90
N PHE A 840 -7.22 26.64 -0.33
CA PHE A 840 -6.12 25.70 -0.59
C PHE A 840 -4.76 26.33 -0.25
N VAL A 841 -4.60 27.64 -0.51
CA VAL A 841 -3.41 28.40 -0.11
C VAL A 841 -3.35 28.65 1.40
N GLU A 842 -4.47 28.84 2.10
CA GLU A 842 -4.51 28.98 3.56
C GLU A 842 -4.25 27.66 4.33
N GLY A 843 -4.39 26.50 3.66
CA GLY A 843 -4.15 25.18 4.25
C GLY A 843 -2.75 24.60 4.00
N LEU A 844 -1.97 25.21 3.12
CA LEU A 844 -0.53 24.95 2.90
C LEU A 844 0.31 25.84 3.82
#